data_AF-A0A5S4GQU1-F1
#
_entry.id   AF-A0A5S4GQU1-F1
#
_cell.length_a   1.000
_cell.length_b   1.000
_cell.length_c   1.000
_cell.angle_alpha   90.00
_cell.angle_beta   90.00
_cell.angle_gamma   90.00
#
_symmetry.space_group_name_H-M   'P 1'
#
loop_
_entity.id
_entity.type
_entity.pdbx_description
1 polymer ?
#
loop_
_entity_poly.entity_id
_entity_poly.type
_entity_poly.pdbx_seq_one_letter_code
_entity_poly.pdbx_strand_id
1 'polypeptide(L)'
;MTDDGPPDGGVLRLYGPGESGDLDPARAGGAPARQITRLCTRQLFGYAPVADPADWRIAAPVPDLAADVPSTYNAGMSASHKVYTVTLRSGVRWDASPPREVTAGDFVRAFKRLCSPVPGMAGAAYFAGTIRGFTEYRRACAAAFPGGATAAELAEFHRSTELPGVFAVDDDVLVFELERPDPEFLHLLALPAASPVPVEYEAFVPGDGTAPRHLRSTGPYRVVPAPPGTTLRLERNPVWRPETDPLRSAHVDAVEVTAAPATAGALRRVIGAGRADLPWGLSVPDLSADPRGDRYVRDEVLDPYLVFNLAASPVLDAPELRRRIAAAIDKRALLRIHRDLGLDPSVRVAHSLLAPDEVRAEPADVPVAGSPAPPKELVLIHSDAGAHPAMARSVAADLTGAGIAVRVEPRPFAAYRRIVAETGGWDLALAAWAPEWPDDRGRATVEPLLRGGPVPGVANHGRYLDPGLDRAMDEAIGVTDPDRARAAWREIDRRAMADAPVVPLLAVARTVPRAAGDRVRGAVAMPVQDHAPDLAAVRLDLTLPGRPPAIPVARSVPAPGRYLCGLTHDGRYLWHSDQEAGKLFAVHPAHGEMVREVSNPRVRADLAFHDGLLHQIGGRPKRLVLIDPETGQEVGEKPVDPPSGRVTGVEAAPEGLWLCLRAPSVAQLRDPRTMEVLREFPIEGEPAGLTWAGGRVLYAEFETGVLRAVDDTTGEPVAEVTLEGHPTGLTWDGYQLWYCDFEARRLKSVRLAEVLRHPPARRRGGG
;
A
#
# COMPACT_ATOMS: atom_id res chain seq x y z
N MET A 1 -18.50 20.61 -27.98
CA MET A 1 -17.17 21.10 -27.56
C MET A 1 -16.43 19.86 -27.09
N THR A 2 -15.50 19.36 -27.90
CA THR A 2 -14.75 18.14 -27.62
C THR A 2 -13.87 18.39 -26.41
N ASP A 3 -14.01 17.54 -25.39
CA ASP A 3 -13.21 17.52 -24.17
C ASP A 3 -11.81 16.97 -24.53
N ASP A 4 -11.02 17.76 -25.23
CA ASP A 4 -9.63 17.43 -25.57
C ASP A 4 -8.78 17.61 -24.30
N GLY A 5 -8.90 16.63 -23.39
CA GLY A 5 -8.02 16.50 -22.23
C GLY A 5 -6.54 16.50 -22.63
N PRO A 6 -5.60 16.60 -21.67
CA PRO A 6 -4.17 16.62 -21.98
C PRO A 6 -3.78 15.41 -22.84
N PRO A 7 -2.77 15.57 -23.73
CA PRO A 7 -2.34 14.51 -24.63
C PRO A 7 -1.87 13.30 -23.84
N ASP A 8 -2.15 12.11 -24.37
CA ASP A 8 -1.69 10.84 -23.81
C ASP A 8 -0.16 10.80 -23.75
N GLY A 9 0.37 10.18 -22.70
CA GLY A 9 1.80 9.92 -22.52
C GLY A 9 2.30 10.08 -21.09
N GLY A 10 3.62 9.94 -20.95
CA GLY A 10 4.31 10.09 -19.67
C GLY A 10 4.27 8.85 -18.78
N VAL A 11 4.86 8.97 -17.60
CA VAL A 11 4.97 7.87 -16.62
C VAL A 11 4.18 8.22 -15.37
N LEU A 12 3.15 7.42 -15.06
CA LEU A 12 2.38 7.53 -13.82
C LEU A 12 3.15 6.88 -12.68
N ARG A 13 3.34 7.61 -11.57
CA ARG A 13 4.18 7.21 -10.44
C ARG A 13 3.34 6.99 -9.19
N LEU A 14 3.40 5.78 -8.66
CA LEU A 14 2.72 5.36 -7.44
C LEU A 14 3.75 5.16 -6.33
N TYR A 15 3.49 5.69 -5.14
CA TYR A 15 4.42 5.56 -4.00
C TYR A 15 3.67 5.27 -2.70
N GLY A 16 4.15 4.31 -1.93
CA GLY A 16 3.65 4.06 -0.58
C GLY A 16 3.85 2.63 -0.10
N PRO A 17 3.26 2.30 1.08
CA PRO A 17 3.51 1.02 1.74
C PRO A 17 2.79 -0.16 1.08
N GLY A 18 2.04 0.08 -0.01
CA GLY A 18 1.39 -0.99 -0.75
C GLY A 18 2.39 -2.01 -1.28
N GLU A 19 2.11 -3.28 -1.05
CA GLU A 19 2.86 -4.38 -1.64
C GLU A 19 2.22 -4.75 -2.98
N SER A 20 3.03 -4.96 -4.02
CA SER A 20 2.54 -5.51 -5.30
C SER A 20 1.91 -6.89 -5.10
N GLY A 21 2.34 -7.63 -4.07
CA GLY A 21 1.83 -8.95 -3.73
C GLY A 21 2.12 -9.97 -4.83
N ASP A 22 1.32 -11.04 -4.85
CA ASP A 22 1.29 -11.97 -5.96
C ASP A 22 0.40 -11.39 -7.07
N LEU A 23 0.99 -11.19 -8.26
CA LEU A 23 0.29 -10.65 -9.42
C LEU A 23 -0.45 -11.75 -10.21
N ASP A 24 -0.35 -13.01 -9.81
CA ASP A 24 -1.20 -14.09 -10.32
C ASP A 24 -2.67 -13.77 -9.95
N PRO A 25 -3.59 -13.64 -10.93
CA PRO A 25 -4.99 -13.28 -10.68
C PRO A 25 -5.71 -14.23 -9.71
N ALA A 26 -5.26 -15.49 -9.59
CA ALA A 26 -5.82 -16.45 -8.64
C ALA A 26 -5.49 -16.13 -7.17
N ARG A 27 -4.48 -15.29 -6.93
CA ARG A 27 -3.91 -14.95 -5.62
C ARG A 27 -3.86 -13.44 -5.35
N ALA A 28 -4.04 -12.63 -6.38
CA ALA A 28 -4.04 -11.18 -6.31
C ALA A 28 -5.20 -10.67 -5.43
N GLY A 29 -4.90 -10.42 -4.16
CA GLY A 29 -5.85 -9.96 -3.15
C GLY A 29 -5.45 -8.62 -2.53
N GLY A 30 -6.46 -7.86 -2.07
CA GLY A 30 -6.27 -6.51 -1.52
C GLY A 30 -6.23 -5.43 -2.60
N ALA A 31 -6.41 -4.16 -2.21
CA ALA A 31 -6.53 -3.06 -3.17
C ALA A 31 -5.25 -2.78 -3.99
N PRO A 32 -4.02 -2.80 -3.44
CA PRO A 32 -2.81 -2.51 -4.21
C PRO A 32 -2.59 -3.51 -5.36
N ALA A 33 -2.59 -4.80 -5.06
CA ALA A 33 -2.46 -5.83 -6.10
C ALA A 33 -3.56 -5.70 -7.16
N ARG A 34 -4.81 -5.40 -6.75
CA ARG A 34 -5.95 -5.17 -7.67
C ARG A 34 -5.77 -3.97 -8.59
N GLN A 35 -5.15 -2.89 -8.13
CA GLN A 35 -4.82 -1.74 -8.99
C GLN A 35 -3.83 -2.13 -10.09
N ILE A 36 -2.85 -2.99 -9.80
CA ILE A 36 -1.91 -3.51 -10.82
C ILE A 36 -2.58 -4.53 -11.73
N THR A 37 -3.26 -5.54 -11.18
CA THR A 37 -3.87 -6.58 -12.01
C THR A 37 -4.96 -6.02 -12.91
N ARG A 38 -5.69 -4.97 -12.50
CA ARG A 38 -6.61 -4.25 -13.40
C ARG A 38 -5.93 -3.77 -14.70
N LEU A 39 -4.65 -3.46 -14.70
CA LEU A 39 -3.92 -3.04 -15.90
C LEU A 39 -3.49 -4.20 -16.81
N CYS A 40 -3.39 -5.42 -16.26
CA CYS A 40 -2.81 -6.58 -16.94
C CYS A 40 -3.84 -7.67 -17.27
N THR A 41 -4.87 -7.83 -16.45
CA THR A 41 -5.83 -8.93 -16.55
C THR A 41 -7.24 -8.41 -16.76
N ARG A 42 -7.91 -8.97 -17.77
CA ARG A 42 -9.32 -8.75 -18.06
C ARG A 42 -10.15 -9.91 -17.53
N GLN A 43 -11.32 -9.62 -16.98
CA GLN A 43 -12.28 -10.59 -16.42
C GLN A 43 -13.46 -10.78 -17.38
N LEU A 44 -14.40 -11.68 -17.08
CA LEU A 44 -15.66 -11.76 -17.84
C LEU A 44 -16.46 -10.46 -17.71
N PHE A 45 -16.58 -9.98 -16.47
CA PHE A 45 -17.25 -8.74 -16.12
C PHE A 45 -16.30 -7.85 -15.33
N GLY A 46 -16.53 -6.55 -15.36
CA GLY A 46 -15.78 -5.59 -14.56
C GLY A 46 -16.66 -4.46 -14.10
N TYR A 47 -16.07 -3.43 -13.52
CA TYR A 47 -16.77 -2.21 -13.14
C TYR A 47 -16.27 -1.06 -14.01
N ALA A 48 -17.21 -0.23 -14.44
CA ALA A 48 -16.89 0.99 -15.15
C ALA A 48 -16.31 2.03 -14.17
N PRO A 49 -15.31 2.82 -14.57
CA PRO A 49 -14.91 3.99 -13.81
C PRO A 49 -16.05 5.03 -13.86
N VAL A 50 -16.63 5.35 -12.71
CA VAL A 50 -17.72 6.33 -12.60
C VAL A 50 -17.28 7.52 -11.75
N ALA A 51 -17.31 8.72 -12.34
CA ALA A 51 -16.81 9.93 -11.70
C ALA A 51 -17.69 10.42 -10.55
N ASP A 52 -18.99 10.16 -10.61
CA ASP A 52 -19.93 10.47 -9.54
C ASP A 52 -20.09 9.28 -8.58
N PRO A 53 -19.65 9.40 -7.32
CA PRO A 53 -19.79 8.32 -6.34
C PRO A 53 -21.25 7.98 -6.00
N ALA A 54 -22.21 8.85 -6.31
CA ALA A 54 -23.64 8.62 -6.11
C ALA A 54 -24.33 7.85 -7.26
N ASP A 55 -23.63 7.66 -8.39
CA ASP A 55 -24.18 6.96 -9.55
C ASP A 55 -24.25 5.45 -9.28
N TRP A 56 -25.45 4.89 -9.36
CA TRP A 56 -25.73 3.48 -9.11
C TRP A 56 -24.87 2.51 -9.96
N ARG A 57 -24.42 2.93 -11.14
CA ARG A 57 -23.55 2.12 -12.03
C ARG A 57 -22.21 1.78 -11.39
N ILE A 58 -21.78 2.52 -10.37
CA ILE A 58 -20.58 2.21 -9.58
C ILE A 58 -20.67 0.81 -8.95
N ALA A 59 -21.89 0.34 -8.65
CA ALA A 59 -22.14 -0.94 -8.02
C ALA A 59 -22.48 -2.07 -9.02
N ALA A 60 -22.62 -1.79 -10.31
CA ALA A 60 -23.11 -2.77 -11.29
C ALA A 60 -21.96 -3.37 -12.13
N PRO A 61 -21.77 -4.70 -12.12
CA PRO A 61 -20.89 -5.37 -13.07
C PRO A 61 -21.37 -5.13 -14.51
N VAL A 62 -20.43 -4.77 -15.39
CA VAL A 62 -20.62 -4.58 -16.82
C VAL A 62 -19.74 -5.54 -17.61
N PRO A 63 -20.10 -5.87 -18.87
CA PRO A 63 -19.30 -6.81 -19.67
C PRO A 63 -17.88 -6.29 -19.95
N ASP A 64 -16.87 -7.14 -19.74
CA ASP A 64 -15.49 -6.93 -20.17
C ASP A 64 -15.14 -7.93 -21.28
N LEU A 65 -14.61 -9.13 -20.95
CA LEU A 65 -14.42 -10.20 -21.93
C LEU A 65 -15.74 -10.83 -22.37
N ALA A 66 -16.79 -10.77 -21.55
CA ALA A 66 -18.14 -11.16 -21.97
C ALA A 66 -18.67 -10.17 -23.01
N ALA A 67 -19.38 -10.68 -24.02
CA ALA A 67 -20.06 -9.86 -25.02
C ALA A 67 -21.22 -9.06 -24.39
N ASP A 68 -21.99 -9.70 -23.51
CA ASP A 68 -23.21 -9.17 -22.90
C ASP A 68 -23.37 -9.61 -21.45
N VAL A 69 -24.25 -8.93 -20.71
CA VAL A 69 -24.69 -9.36 -19.38
C VAL A 69 -25.67 -10.53 -19.53
N PRO A 70 -25.45 -11.68 -18.88
CA PRO A 70 -26.38 -12.80 -18.89
C PRO A 70 -27.77 -12.42 -18.37
N SER A 71 -28.81 -12.78 -19.10
CA SER A 71 -30.20 -12.57 -18.71
C SER A 71 -31.09 -13.67 -19.27
N THR A 72 -32.32 -13.76 -18.76
CA THR A 72 -33.33 -14.65 -19.35
C THR A 72 -33.76 -14.20 -20.75
N TYR A 73 -33.61 -12.92 -21.08
CA TYR A 73 -34.01 -12.35 -22.39
C TYR A 73 -33.04 -12.69 -23.52
N ASN A 74 -31.74 -12.78 -23.24
CA ASN A 74 -30.71 -13.15 -24.22
C ASN A 74 -30.29 -14.63 -24.11
N ALA A 75 -31.06 -15.46 -23.40
CA ALA A 75 -30.75 -16.85 -23.09
C ALA A 75 -29.39 -17.07 -22.36
N GLY A 76 -28.77 -15.99 -21.86
CA GLY A 76 -27.55 -16.06 -21.06
C GLY A 76 -27.81 -16.55 -19.63
N MET A 77 -29.06 -16.56 -19.16
CA MET A 77 -29.43 -17.10 -17.86
C MET A 77 -30.68 -17.97 -17.98
N SER A 78 -30.67 -19.16 -17.36
CA SER A 78 -31.84 -20.04 -17.34
C SER A 78 -32.96 -19.46 -16.47
N ALA A 79 -34.21 -19.89 -16.70
CA ALA A 79 -35.37 -19.48 -15.89
C ALA A 79 -35.24 -19.86 -14.40
N SER A 80 -34.43 -20.87 -14.06
CA SER A 80 -34.13 -21.23 -12.67
C SER A 80 -33.03 -20.37 -12.03
N HIS A 81 -32.38 -19.50 -12.81
CA HIS A 81 -31.23 -18.68 -12.41
C HIS A 81 -30.04 -19.51 -11.89
N LYS A 82 -29.98 -20.80 -12.27
CA LYS A 82 -28.90 -21.72 -11.89
C LYS A 82 -27.92 -21.98 -13.02
N VAL A 83 -28.21 -21.57 -14.25
CA VAL A 83 -27.33 -21.78 -15.40
C VAL A 83 -27.06 -20.44 -16.04
N TYR A 84 -25.78 -20.12 -16.21
CA TYR A 84 -25.31 -18.90 -16.86
C TYR A 84 -24.48 -19.30 -18.09
N THR A 85 -24.85 -18.79 -19.26
CA THR A 85 -24.13 -18.95 -20.53
C THR A 85 -23.53 -17.60 -20.90
N VAL A 86 -22.22 -17.58 -21.09
CA VAL A 86 -21.43 -16.37 -21.36
C VAL A 86 -20.72 -16.54 -22.70
N THR A 87 -21.04 -15.67 -23.65
CA THR A 87 -20.32 -15.56 -24.92
C THR A 87 -19.16 -14.58 -24.78
N LEU A 88 -17.97 -14.96 -25.23
CA LEU A 88 -16.76 -14.15 -25.19
C LEU A 88 -16.68 -13.19 -26.38
N ARG A 89 -16.07 -12.02 -26.19
CA ARG A 89 -15.72 -11.10 -27.28
C ARG A 89 -14.60 -11.68 -28.14
N SER A 90 -14.72 -11.52 -29.45
CA SER A 90 -13.66 -11.85 -30.40
C SER A 90 -12.49 -10.85 -30.34
N GLY A 91 -11.29 -11.29 -30.72
CA GLY A 91 -10.15 -10.42 -30.94
C GLY A 91 -9.35 -10.03 -29.69
N VAL A 92 -9.76 -10.48 -28.50
CA VAL A 92 -8.97 -10.31 -27.28
C VAL A 92 -7.86 -11.35 -27.24
N ARG A 93 -6.62 -10.91 -27.04
CA ARG A 93 -5.42 -11.76 -27.16
C ARG A 93 -4.53 -11.68 -25.93
N TRP A 94 -3.90 -12.80 -25.62
CA TRP A 94 -2.75 -12.87 -24.73
C TRP A 94 -1.51 -12.31 -25.43
N ASP A 95 -0.66 -11.61 -24.69
CA ASP A 95 0.69 -11.20 -25.12
C ASP A 95 1.72 -12.35 -25.17
N ALA A 96 1.23 -13.56 -25.42
CA ALA A 96 2.02 -14.76 -25.69
C ALA A 96 2.81 -14.61 -27.01
N SER A 97 3.72 -15.55 -27.26
CA SER A 97 4.54 -15.59 -28.46
C SER A 97 4.35 -16.92 -29.20
N PRO A 98 3.60 -16.96 -30.32
CA PRO A 98 2.86 -15.84 -30.93
C PRO A 98 1.61 -15.42 -30.11
N PRO A 99 1.07 -14.20 -30.33
CA PRO A 99 -0.16 -13.77 -29.66
C PRO A 99 -1.33 -14.71 -30.01
N ARG A 100 -2.12 -15.07 -28.99
CA ARG A 100 -3.21 -16.06 -29.11
C ARG A 100 -4.50 -15.52 -28.52
N GLU A 101 -5.64 -15.84 -29.12
CA GLU A 101 -6.94 -15.40 -28.62
C GLU A 101 -7.29 -16.08 -27.29
N VAL A 102 -8.00 -15.34 -26.44
CA VAL A 102 -8.58 -15.85 -25.20
C VAL A 102 -9.77 -16.73 -25.55
N THR A 103 -9.83 -17.94 -24.99
CA THR A 103 -10.96 -18.86 -25.22
C THR A 103 -11.66 -19.25 -23.92
N ALA A 104 -12.87 -19.82 -24.02
CA ALA A 104 -13.62 -20.37 -22.89
C ALA A 104 -12.83 -21.45 -22.16
N GLY A 105 -11.97 -22.20 -22.86
CA GLY A 105 -11.04 -23.16 -22.28
C GLY A 105 -10.04 -22.54 -21.30
N ASP A 106 -9.61 -21.28 -21.51
CA ASP A 106 -8.72 -20.58 -20.57
C ASP A 106 -9.44 -20.25 -19.24
N PHE A 107 -10.77 -20.07 -19.26
CA PHE A 107 -11.57 -19.92 -18.04
C PHE A 107 -11.79 -21.24 -17.33
N VAL A 108 -12.14 -22.32 -18.05
CA VAL A 108 -12.24 -23.67 -17.46
C VAL A 108 -10.93 -24.03 -16.75
N ARG A 109 -9.79 -23.74 -17.38
CA ARG A 109 -8.46 -23.90 -16.77
C ARG A 109 -8.29 -23.06 -15.51
N ALA A 110 -8.71 -21.78 -15.53
CA ALA A 110 -8.62 -20.89 -14.38
C ALA A 110 -9.40 -21.40 -13.17
N PHE A 111 -10.66 -21.80 -13.37
CA PHE A 111 -11.50 -22.33 -12.29
C PHE A 111 -11.00 -23.66 -11.74
N LYS A 112 -10.46 -24.55 -12.58
CA LYS A 112 -9.78 -25.77 -12.11
C LYS A 112 -8.51 -25.42 -11.31
N ARG A 113 -7.70 -24.46 -11.78
CA ARG A 113 -6.46 -24.00 -11.13
C ARG A 113 -6.72 -23.29 -9.80
N LEU A 114 -7.88 -22.65 -9.59
CA LEU A 114 -8.27 -22.10 -8.28
C LEU A 114 -8.34 -23.16 -7.17
N CYS A 115 -8.53 -24.43 -7.55
CA CYS A 115 -8.62 -25.55 -6.63
C CYS A 115 -7.26 -26.17 -6.26
N SER A 116 -6.14 -25.67 -6.81
CA SER A 116 -4.81 -26.15 -6.42
C SER A 116 -4.60 -26.01 -4.90
N PRO A 117 -4.03 -27.03 -4.22
CA PRO A 117 -3.94 -27.07 -2.76
C PRO A 117 -2.74 -26.26 -2.23
N VAL A 118 -2.73 -24.97 -2.59
CA VAL A 118 -1.70 -24.00 -2.18
C VAL A 118 -2.31 -22.90 -1.31
N PRO A 119 -1.59 -22.40 -0.28
CA PRO A 119 -2.12 -21.33 0.59
C PRO A 119 -2.30 -20.02 -0.16
N GLY A 120 -3.38 -19.26 0.06
CA GLY A 120 -3.57 -17.93 -0.53
C GLY A 120 -4.52 -17.85 -1.75
N MET A 121 -5.22 -18.94 -2.07
CA MET A 121 -6.24 -18.99 -3.14
C MET A 121 -7.60 -18.48 -2.64
N ALA A 122 -7.63 -17.23 -2.18
CA ALA A 122 -8.78 -16.60 -1.52
C ALA A 122 -10.09 -16.69 -2.30
N GLY A 123 -10.05 -16.37 -3.59
CA GLY A 123 -11.25 -16.34 -4.43
C GLY A 123 -11.95 -17.70 -4.55
N ALA A 124 -11.25 -18.82 -4.34
CA ALA A 124 -11.84 -20.15 -4.40
C ALA A 124 -12.93 -20.36 -3.33
N ALA A 125 -12.88 -19.62 -2.21
CA ALA A 125 -13.87 -19.73 -1.15
C ALA A 125 -15.27 -19.27 -1.60
N TYR A 126 -15.37 -18.23 -2.44
CA TYR A 126 -16.67 -17.75 -2.96
C TYR A 126 -17.31 -18.70 -3.97
N PHE A 127 -16.50 -19.47 -4.70
CA PHE A 127 -16.99 -20.44 -5.69
C PHE A 127 -17.37 -21.79 -5.05
N ALA A 128 -16.76 -22.13 -3.90
CA ALA A 128 -17.13 -23.30 -3.13
C ALA A 128 -18.57 -23.17 -2.59
N GLY A 129 -19.43 -24.13 -2.92
CA GLY A 129 -20.86 -24.09 -2.57
C GLY A 129 -21.72 -23.17 -3.45
N THR A 130 -21.10 -22.41 -4.37
CA THR A 130 -21.80 -21.60 -5.38
C THR A 130 -21.87 -22.35 -6.71
N ILE A 131 -20.73 -22.81 -7.23
CA ILE A 131 -20.63 -23.55 -8.49
C ILE A 131 -20.77 -25.05 -8.25
N ARG A 132 -21.58 -25.71 -9.08
CA ARG A 132 -21.85 -27.14 -8.99
C ARG A 132 -20.57 -27.97 -9.03
N GLY A 133 -20.35 -28.79 -8.00
CA GLY A 133 -19.20 -29.71 -7.95
C GLY A 133 -17.85 -29.05 -7.62
N PHE A 134 -17.81 -27.73 -7.38
CA PHE A 134 -16.55 -27.02 -7.11
C PHE A 134 -15.93 -27.45 -5.78
N THR A 135 -16.76 -27.67 -4.76
CA THR A 135 -16.33 -28.15 -3.43
C THR A 135 -15.71 -29.55 -3.53
N GLU A 136 -16.36 -30.45 -4.27
CA GLU A 136 -15.93 -31.83 -4.49
C GLU A 136 -14.62 -31.87 -5.28
N TYR A 137 -14.53 -31.09 -6.36
CA TYR A 137 -13.32 -30.97 -7.18
C TYR A 137 -12.11 -30.53 -6.34
N ARG A 138 -12.31 -29.50 -5.51
CA ARG A 138 -11.27 -28.98 -4.63
C ARG A 138 -10.83 -30.02 -3.59
N ARG A 139 -11.77 -30.74 -2.97
CA ARG A 139 -11.45 -31.82 -2.04
C ARG A 139 -10.66 -32.94 -2.72
N ALA A 140 -11.04 -33.31 -3.94
CA ALA A 140 -10.30 -34.30 -4.73
C ALA A 140 -8.86 -33.83 -5.03
N CYS A 141 -8.68 -32.57 -5.42
CA CYS A 141 -7.36 -31.99 -5.68
C CYS A 141 -6.48 -31.97 -4.42
N ALA A 142 -7.03 -31.53 -3.28
CA ALA A 142 -6.31 -31.55 -2.01
C ALA A 142 -5.96 -32.97 -1.53
N ALA A 143 -6.86 -33.94 -1.72
CA ALA A 143 -6.62 -35.34 -1.38
C ALA A 143 -5.57 -36.01 -2.27
N ALA A 144 -5.47 -35.60 -3.54
CA ALA A 144 -4.44 -36.08 -4.46
C ALA A 144 -3.03 -35.58 -4.08
N PHE A 145 -2.94 -34.42 -3.44
CA PHE A 145 -1.66 -33.74 -3.16
C PHE A 145 -1.53 -33.23 -1.71
N PRO A 146 -1.61 -34.12 -0.69
CA PRO A 146 -1.58 -33.72 0.72
C PRO A 146 -0.24 -33.09 1.15
N GLY A 147 0.85 -33.35 0.42
CA GLY A 147 2.18 -32.78 0.65
C GLY A 147 2.58 -31.69 -0.34
N GLY A 148 1.64 -31.20 -1.15
CA GLY A 148 1.91 -30.33 -2.31
C GLY A 148 2.10 -31.13 -3.61
N ALA A 149 2.24 -30.40 -4.71
CA ALA A 149 2.34 -30.94 -6.06
C ALA A 149 3.31 -30.12 -6.90
N THR A 150 3.96 -30.77 -7.87
CA THR A 150 4.69 -30.09 -8.93
C THR A 150 3.73 -29.47 -9.94
N ALA A 151 4.22 -28.52 -10.74
CA ALA A 151 3.43 -27.88 -11.79
C ALA A 151 2.87 -28.91 -12.80
N ALA A 152 3.68 -29.89 -13.18
CA ALA A 152 3.30 -30.96 -14.10
C ALA A 152 2.19 -31.86 -13.54
N GLU A 153 2.27 -32.24 -12.26
CA GLU A 153 1.25 -33.06 -11.59
C GLU A 153 -0.08 -32.31 -11.47
N LEU A 154 -0.06 -31.01 -11.10
CA LEU A 154 -1.26 -30.18 -11.07
C LEU A 154 -1.89 -30.05 -12.46
N ALA A 155 -1.08 -29.74 -13.47
CA ALA A 155 -1.55 -29.61 -14.84
C ALA A 155 -2.20 -30.91 -15.34
N GLU A 156 -1.60 -32.06 -15.05
CA GLU A 156 -2.16 -33.36 -15.42
C GLU A 156 -3.47 -33.67 -14.68
N PHE A 157 -3.54 -33.39 -13.38
CA PHE A 157 -4.78 -33.55 -12.61
C PHE A 157 -5.90 -32.66 -13.17
N HIS A 158 -5.58 -31.40 -13.49
CA HIS A 158 -6.57 -30.46 -14.03
C HIS A 158 -7.05 -30.81 -15.43
N ARG A 159 -6.19 -31.41 -16.27
CA ARG A 159 -6.56 -31.92 -17.59
C ARG A 159 -7.40 -33.20 -17.53
N SER A 160 -7.11 -34.10 -16.59
CA SER A 160 -7.76 -35.41 -16.51
C SER A 160 -9.00 -35.46 -15.62
N THR A 161 -9.23 -34.43 -14.80
CA THR A 161 -10.38 -34.34 -13.89
C THR A 161 -11.36 -33.26 -14.34
N GLU A 162 -12.64 -33.61 -14.43
CA GLU A 162 -13.69 -32.65 -14.80
C GLU A 162 -14.24 -31.86 -13.62
N LEU A 163 -14.56 -30.58 -13.88
CA LEU A 163 -15.29 -29.70 -12.98
C LEU A 163 -16.71 -29.52 -13.55
N PRO A 164 -17.72 -30.24 -13.05
CA PRO A 164 -19.02 -30.32 -13.72
C PRO A 164 -19.76 -28.98 -13.85
N GLY A 165 -19.50 -28.01 -12.97
CA GLY A 165 -20.18 -26.72 -12.97
C GLY A 165 -19.54 -25.64 -13.84
N VAL A 166 -18.41 -25.92 -14.51
CA VAL A 166 -17.73 -24.96 -15.40
C VAL A 166 -17.21 -25.68 -16.63
N PHE A 167 -17.79 -25.39 -17.80
CA PHE A 167 -17.38 -26.04 -19.04
C PHE A 167 -17.56 -25.11 -20.24
N ALA A 168 -16.75 -25.35 -21.27
CA ALA A 168 -16.84 -24.68 -22.56
C ALA A 168 -17.71 -25.51 -23.51
N VAL A 169 -18.68 -24.87 -24.17
CA VAL A 169 -19.47 -25.48 -25.25
C VAL A 169 -18.73 -25.33 -26.59
N ASP A 170 -18.02 -24.21 -26.75
CA ASP A 170 -17.13 -23.90 -27.87
C ASP A 170 -16.00 -22.97 -27.35
N ASP A 171 -15.08 -22.56 -28.22
CA ASP A 171 -13.97 -21.67 -27.90
C ASP A 171 -14.42 -20.29 -27.37
N ASP A 172 -15.64 -19.85 -27.67
CA ASP A 172 -16.19 -18.56 -27.23
C ASP A 172 -17.44 -18.67 -26.36
N VAL A 173 -17.89 -19.89 -26.01
CA VAL A 173 -19.10 -20.09 -25.17
C VAL A 173 -18.75 -20.83 -23.89
N LEU A 174 -18.84 -20.14 -22.75
CA LEU A 174 -18.60 -20.67 -21.41
C LEU A 174 -19.93 -20.84 -20.66
N VAL A 175 -20.10 -21.96 -19.96
CA VAL A 175 -21.29 -22.24 -19.15
C VAL A 175 -20.90 -22.46 -17.69
N PHE A 176 -21.66 -21.83 -16.80
CA PHE A 176 -21.64 -22.05 -15.37
C PHE A 176 -22.95 -22.69 -14.91
N GLU A 177 -22.85 -23.73 -14.08
CA GLU A 177 -23.98 -24.29 -13.36
C GLU A 177 -23.80 -24.10 -11.85
N LEU A 178 -24.82 -23.55 -11.20
CA LEU A 178 -24.81 -23.18 -9.79
C LEU A 178 -25.61 -24.18 -8.94
N GLU A 179 -25.23 -24.32 -7.68
CA GLU A 179 -25.97 -25.13 -6.69
C GLU A 179 -27.38 -24.57 -6.43
N ARG A 180 -27.50 -23.24 -6.46
CA ARG A 180 -28.73 -22.48 -6.21
C ARG A 180 -28.75 -21.17 -7.01
N PRO A 181 -29.90 -20.50 -7.13
CA PRO A 181 -29.93 -19.15 -7.69
C PRO A 181 -28.98 -18.25 -6.92
N ASP A 182 -28.21 -17.42 -7.61
CA ASP A 182 -27.30 -16.46 -6.99
C ASP A 182 -27.40 -15.12 -7.76
N PRO A 183 -28.13 -14.12 -7.23
CA PRO A 183 -28.25 -12.80 -7.85
C PRO A 183 -26.94 -12.00 -7.85
N GLU A 184 -25.97 -12.38 -7.01
CA GLU A 184 -24.68 -11.70 -6.90
C GLU A 184 -23.58 -12.38 -7.72
N PHE A 185 -23.89 -13.44 -8.48
CA PHE A 185 -22.90 -14.25 -9.19
C PHE A 185 -22.01 -13.44 -10.16
N LEU A 186 -22.56 -12.41 -10.81
CA LEU A 186 -21.77 -11.55 -11.70
C LEU A 186 -20.71 -10.72 -10.96
N HIS A 187 -20.91 -10.41 -9.68
CA HIS A 187 -19.89 -9.77 -8.86
C HIS A 187 -18.72 -10.73 -8.62
N LEU A 188 -18.99 -12.02 -8.39
CA LEU A 188 -17.95 -13.05 -8.26
C LEU A 188 -17.16 -13.22 -9.57
N LEU A 189 -17.85 -13.19 -10.71
CA LEU A 189 -17.21 -13.25 -12.04
C LEU A 189 -16.45 -11.97 -12.41
N ALA A 190 -16.61 -10.89 -11.64
CA ALA A 190 -15.83 -9.66 -11.78
C ALA A 190 -14.58 -9.64 -10.87
N LEU A 191 -14.40 -10.63 -9.99
CA LEU A 191 -13.21 -10.73 -9.15
C LEU A 191 -11.98 -11.15 -9.97
N PRO A 192 -10.77 -10.72 -9.59
CA PRO A 192 -9.53 -11.16 -10.23
C PRO A 192 -9.41 -12.68 -10.31
N ALA A 193 -9.88 -13.40 -9.29
CA ALA A 193 -9.86 -14.86 -9.27
C ALA A 193 -10.63 -15.52 -10.43
N ALA A 194 -11.60 -14.83 -11.03
CA ALA A 194 -12.37 -15.29 -12.19
C ALA A 194 -11.71 -14.92 -13.54
N SER A 195 -10.50 -14.35 -13.54
CA SER A 195 -9.77 -14.03 -14.78
C SER A 195 -9.36 -15.32 -15.51
N PRO A 196 -9.32 -15.34 -16.85
CA PRO A 196 -8.82 -16.49 -17.58
C PRO A 196 -7.33 -16.68 -17.30
N VAL A 197 -6.83 -17.91 -17.46
CA VAL A 197 -5.39 -18.20 -17.38
C VAL A 197 -4.94 -18.96 -18.63
N PRO A 198 -3.85 -18.55 -19.28
CA PRO A 198 -3.39 -19.21 -20.49
C PRO A 198 -2.65 -20.51 -20.14
N VAL A 199 -2.40 -21.35 -21.15
CA VAL A 199 -1.72 -22.64 -20.97
C VAL A 199 -0.32 -22.51 -20.35
N GLU A 200 0.38 -21.38 -20.55
CA GLU A 200 1.67 -21.08 -19.94
C GLU A 200 1.65 -21.12 -18.41
N TYR A 201 0.48 -20.97 -17.78
CA TYR A 201 0.33 -21.03 -16.33
C TYR A 201 0.34 -22.46 -15.77
N GLU A 202 0.36 -23.48 -16.64
CA GLU A 202 0.61 -24.87 -16.27
C GLU A 202 2.09 -25.14 -15.97
N ALA A 203 2.99 -24.23 -16.33
CA ALA A 203 4.43 -24.41 -16.14
C ALA A 203 4.92 -24.12 -14.71
N PHE A 204 4.06 -23.58 -13.85
CA PHE A 204 4.44 -23.16 -12.50
C PHE A 204 3.30 -23.37 -11.48
N VAL A 205 3.68 -23.47 -10.20
CA VAL A 205 2.72 -23.64 -9.11
C VAL A 205 2.29 -22.26 -8.61
N PRO A 206 0.98 -21.97 -8.45
CA PRO A 206 0.56 -20.66 -7.96
C PRO A 206 1.24 -20.32 -6.62
N GLY A 207 1.90 -19.15 -6.54
CA GLY A 207 2.60 -18.70 -5.34
C GLY A 207 4.06 -19.16 -5.19
N ASP A 208 4.64 -19.84 -6.19
CA ASP A 208 6.06 -20.25 -6.17
C ASP A 208 7.07 -19.10 -6.40
N GLY A 209 6.57 -17.87 -6.57
CA GLY A 209 7.37 -16.67 -6.79
C GLY A 209 7.89 -16.50 -8.22
N THR A 210 7.58 -17.43 -9.13
CA THR A 210 7.99 -17.33 -10.54
C THR A 210 6.97 -16.61 -11.42
N ALA A 211 5.75 -16.37 -10.91
CA ALA A 211 4.65 -15.75 -11.63
C ALA A 211 5.07 -14.53 -12.48
N PRO A 212 5.87 -13.55 -12.01
CA PRO A 212 6.28 -12.41 -12.84
C PRO A 212 6.97 -12.75 -14.17
N ARG A 213 7.59 -13.93 -14.30
CA ARG A 213 8.20 -14.42 -15.56
C ARG A 213 7.19 -15.04 -16.52
N HIS A 214 6.10 -15.55 -15.96
CA HIS A 214 5.07 -16.29 -16.68
C HIS A 214 3.81 -15.46 -16.92
N LEU A 215 3.66 -14.30 -16.27
CA LEU A 215 2.53 -13.42 -16.48
C LEU A 215 2.33 -13.16 -17.97
N ARG A 216 1.08 -13.34 -18.39
CA ARG A 216 0.61 -12.90 -19.69
C ARG A 216 -0.50 -11.89 -19.47
N SER A 217 -0.50 -10.85 -20.27
CA SER A 217 -1.46 -9.77 -20.21
C SER A 217 -2.50 -9.90 -21.30
N THR A 218 -3.77 -9.71 -20.92
CA THR A 218 -4.89 -9.40 -21.83
C THR A 218 -5.27 -7.92 -21.75
N GLY A 219 -4.73 -7.18 -20.79
CA GLY A 219 -5.01 -5.77 -20.54
C GLY A 219 -4.09 -4.80 -21.28
N PRO A 220 -4.31 -3.49 -21.09
CA PRO A 220 -3.57 -2.43 -21.78
C PRO A 220 -2.09 -2.33 -21.42
N TYR A 221 -1.66 -2.89 -20.30
CA TYR A 221 -0.26 -2.90 -19.89
C TYR A 221 0.22 -4.31 -19.59
N ARG A 222 1.54 -4.50 -19.66
CA ARG A 222 2.22 -5.72 -19.22
C ARG A 222 3.33 -5.36 -18.23
N VAL A 223 3.59 -6.27 -17.31
CA VAL A 223 4.70 -6.13 -16.35
C VAL A 223 6.03 -6.24 -17.11
N VAL A 224 6.93 -5.30 -16.88
CA VAL A 224 8.32 -5.40 -17.35
C VAL A 224 9.08 -6.30 -16.36
N PRO A 225 9.61 -7.45 -16.80
CA PRO A 225 10.38 -8.32 -15.91
C PRO A 225 11.61 -7.59 -15.37
N ALA A 226 11.77 -7.56 -14.05
CA ALA A 226 12.92 -6.99 -13.37
C ALA A 226 13.37 -7.92 -12.23
N PRO A 227 14.65 -7.86 -11.80
CA PRO A 227 15.08 -8.50 -10.56
C PRO A 227 14.24 -8.01 -9.36
N PRO A 228 14.12 -8.80 -8.29
CA PRO A 228 13.43 -8.37 -7.08
C PRO A 228 13.97 -7.02 -6.58
N GLY A 229 13.06 -6.10 -6.29
CA GLY A 229 13.38 -4.76 -5.81
C GLY A 229 12.13 -4.06 -5.30
N THR A 230 12.29 -2.81 -4.86
CA THR A 230 11.18 -1.97 -4.37
C THR A 230 10.37 -1.34 -5.50
N THR A 231 10.76 -1.54 -6.75
CA THR A 231 10.14 -0.91 -7.92
C THR A 231 9.51 -1.94 -8.86
N LEU A 232 8.29 -1.66 -9.31
CA LEU A 232 7.58 -2.41 -10.35
C LEU A 232 7.27 -1.45 -11.50
N ARG A 233 7.58 -1.87 -12.73
CA ARG A 233 7.28 -1.09 -13.93
C ARG A 233 6.34 -1.87 -14.85
N LEU A 234 5.33 -1.18 -15.36
CA LEU A 234 4.42 -1.66 -16.40
C LEU A 234 4.57 -0.78 -17.64
N GLU A 235 4.54 -1.39 -18.82
CA GLU A 235 4.57 -0.72 -20.11
C GLU A 235 3.34 -1.10 -20.95
N ARG A 236 3.03 -0.31 -21.98
CA ARG A 236 1.92 -0.62 -22.89
C ARG A 236 2.04 -2.02 -23.48
N ASN A 237 0.94 -2.76 -23.49
CA ASN A 237 0.84 -4.08 -24.10
C ASN A 237 0.65 -3.93 -25.62
N PRO A 238 1.62 -4.35 -26.47
CA PRO A 238 1.53 -4.15 -27.92
C PRO A 238 0.45 -4.99 -28.61
N VAL A 239 -0.05 -6.05 -27.96
CA VAL A 239 -1.14 -6.90 -28.52
C VAL A 239 -2.53 -6.42 -28.14
N TRP A 240 -2.64 -5.53 -27.15
CA TRP A 240 -3.92 -4.99 -26.71
C TRP A 240 -4.54 -4.11 -27.79
N ARG A 241 -5.88 -4.13 -27.87
CA ARG A 241 -6.68 -3.41 -28.86
C ARG A 241 -7.78 -2.65 -28.13
N PRO A 242 -7.76 -1.30 -28.13
CA PRO A 242 -8.77 -0.48 -27.46
C PRO A 242 -10.19 -0.83 -27.85
N GLU A 243 -10.41 -1.22 -29.11
CA GLU A 243 -11.73 -1.54 -29.67
C GLU A 243 -12.39 -2.75 -28.99
N THR A 244 -11.58 -3.59 -28.33
CA THR A 244 -12.05 -4.79 -27.64
C THR A 244 -12.20 -4.58 -26.13
N ASP A 245 -11.75 -3.46 -25.57
CA ASP A 245 -11.70 -3.19 -24.11
C ASP A 245 -12.61 -2.01 -23.74
N PRO A 246 -13.86 -2.28 -23.32
CA PRO A 246 -14.82 -1.22 -23.05
C PRO A 246 -14.55 -0.46 -21.74
N LEU A 247 -13.62 -0.93 -20.89
CA LEU A 247 -13.44 -0.42 -19.53
C LEU A 247 -12.15 0.38 -19.33
N ARG A 248 -11.15 0.23 -20.21
CA ARG A 248 -9.80 0.77 -20.01
C ARG A 248 -9.34 1.57 -21.22
N SER A 249 -8.74 2.74 -20.97
CA SER A 249 -8.34 3.67 -22.05
C SER A 249 -6.82 3.76 -22.25
N ALA A 250 -6.03 3.52 -21.21
CA ALA A 250 -4.55 3.46 -21.27
C ALA A 250 -3.90 4.77 -21.74
N HIS A 251 -4.06 5.85 -20.99
CA HIS A 251 -3.57 7.17 -21.41
C HIS A 251 -2.08 7.44 -21.14
N VAL A 252 -1.40 6.63 -20.32
CA VAL A 252 0.02 6.84 -19.99
C VAL A 252 0.92 5.83 -20.69
N ASP A 253 2.20 6.14 -20.86
CA ASP A 253 3.15 5.24 -21.54
C ASP A 253 3.63 4.12 -20.62
N ALA A 254 3.72 4.42 -19.32
CA ALA A 254 4.12 3.47 -18.30
C ALA A 254 3.54 3.82 -16.93
N VAL A 255 3.48 2.80 -16.07
CA VAL A 255 3.16 2.94 -14.65
C VAL A 255 4.37 2.44 -13.86
N GLU A 256 4.87 3.26 -12.95
CA GLU A 256 5.95 2.92 -12.03
C GLU A 256 5.41 2.93 -10.60
N VAL A 257 5.63 1.82 -9.90
CA VAL A 257 5.26 1.65 -8.50
C VAL A 257 6.53 1.60 -7.69
N THR A 258 6.60 2.36 -6.60
CA THR A 258 7.66 2.26 -5.60
C THR A 258 7.04 1.88 -4.26
N ALA A 259 7.31 0.66 -3.80
CA ALA A 259 6.86 0.14 -2.52
C ALA A 259 7.88 0.52 -1.43
N ALA A 260 7.46 1.35 -0.48
CA ALA A 260 8.30 1.78 0.64
C ALA A 260 7.43 2.12 1.87
N PRO A 261 7.90 1.86 3.10
CA PRO A 261 7.20 2.30 4.31
C PRO A 261 6.96 3.81 4.28
N ALA A 262 5.69 4.23 4.38
CA ALA A 262 5.33 5.64 4.38
C ALA A 262 4.11 5.90 5.26
N THR A 263 4.13 7.01 5.99
CA THR A 263 2.97 7.54 6.71
C THR A 263 2.12 8.40 5.77
N ALA A 264 0.85 8.66 6.12
CA ALA A 264 -0.01 9.55 5.34
C ALA A 264 0.62 10.95 5.16
N GLY A 265 1.28 11.49 6.20
CA GLY A 265 2.01 12.76 6.13
C GLY A 265 3.21 12.71 5.18
N ALA A 266 3.99 11.62 5.20
CA ALA A 266 5.10 11.43 4.27
C ALA A 266 4.62 11.31 2.82
N LEU A 267 3.54 10.56 2.57
CA LEU A 267 2.92 10.44 1.25
C LEU A 267 2.47 11.78 0.70
N ARG A 268 1.79 12.61 1.51
CA ARG A 268 1.40 13.97 1.09
C ARG A 268 2.61 14.82 0.69
N ARG A 269 3.72 14.76 1.45
CA ARG A 269 4.96 15.48 1.11
C ARG A 269 5.56 14.98 -0.20
N VAL A 270 5.66 13.67 -0.40
CA VAL A 270 6.21 13.05 -1.62
C VAL A 270 5.38 13.42 -2.85
N ILE A 271 4.04 13.41 -2.73
CA ILE A 271 3.12 13.80 -3.80
C ILE A 271 3.20 15.31 -4.09
N GLY A 272 3.14 16.15 -3.05
CA GLY A 272 3.24 17.61 -3.18
C GLY A 272 4.59 18.07 -3.74
N ALA A 273 5.65 17.29 -3.55
CA ALA A 273 6.97 17.52 -4.16
C ALA A 273 7.09 16.97 -5.60
N GLY A 274 6.01 16.38 -6.16
CA GLY A 274 5.99 15.84 -7.53
C GLY A 274 6.79 14.55 -7.74
N ARG A 275 7.25 13.88 -6.67
CA ARG A 275 7.97 12.59 -6.77
C ARG A 275 7.07 11.41 -7.07
N ALA A 276 5.82 11.49 -6.63
CA ALA A 276 4.76 10.54 -6.91
C ALA A 276 3.52 11.30 -7.36
N ASP A 277 2.69 10.65 -8.15
CA ASP A 277 1.45 11.20 -8.65
C ASP A 277 0.26 10.77 -7.78
N LEU A 278 0.29 9.54 -7.29
CA LEU A 278 -0.77 8.97 -6.47
C LEU A 278 -0.17 8.13 -5.33
N PRO A 279 -0.86 8.05 -4.18
CA PRO A 279 -0.47 7.15 -3.11
C PRO A 279 -0.68 5.68 -3.53
N TRP A 280 0.11 4.79 -2.93
CA TRP A 280 0.02 3.36 -3.16
C TRP A 280 -0.16 2.57 -1.86
N GLY A 281 -1.29 1.87 -1.74
CA GLY A 281 -1.62 0.99 -0.62
C GLY A 281 -1.78 1.62 0.76
N LEU A 282 -1.84 2.94 0.84
CA LEU A 282 -2.42 3.65 1.96
C LEU A 282 -3.40 4.70 1.41
N SER A 283 -4.64 4.68 1.90
CA SER A 283 -5.60 5.75 1.58
C SER A 283 -5.15 7.04 2.27
N VAL A 284 -4.97 8.10 1.48
CA VAL A 284 -4.60 9.42 1.96
C VAL A 284 -5.69 10.38 1.53
N PRO A 285 -6.56 10.86 2.45
CA PRO A 285 -7.60 11.81 2.07
C PRO A 285 -6.97 13.14 1.65
N ASP A 286 -7.60 13.80 0.70
CA ASP A 286 -7.30 15.18 0.37
C ASP A 286 -7.87 16.08 1.48
N LEU A 287 -7.00 16.74 2.25
CA LEU A 287 -7.41 17.60 3.37
C LEU A 287 -7.97 18.95 2.90
N SER A 288 -7.80 19.30 1.63
CA SER A 288 -8.38 20.53 1.07
C SER A 288 -9.85 20.37 0.68
N ALA A 289 -10.33 19.13 0.56
CA ALA A 289 -11.72 18.82 0.24
C ALA A 289 -12.61 18.85 1.49
N ASP A 290 -13.84 19.35 1.36
CA ASP A 290 -14.83 19.33 2.44
C ASP A 290 -15.26 17.88 2.75
N PRO A 291 -14.97 17.36 3.96
CA PRO A 291 -15.36 16.01 4.36
C PRO A 291 -16.87 15.84 4.61
N ARG A 292 -17.66 16.93 4.56
CA ARG A 292 -19.12 16.96 4.81
C ARG A 292 -19.99 17.04 3.55
N GLY A 293 -19.40 17.05 2.36
CA GLY A 293 -20.19 16.93 1.12
C GLY A 293 -20.89 15.57 1.09
N ASP A 294 -22.18 15.53 0.74
CA ASP A 294 -23.00 14.31 0.60
C ASP A 294 -22.49 13.38 -0.53
N ARG A 295 -21.31 12.77 -0.33
CA ARG A 295 -20.62 11.89 -1.29
C ARG A 295 -20.18 10.58 -0.63
N TYR A 296 -20.95 10.09 0.33
CA TYR A 296 -20.66 8.82 0.99
C TYR A 296 -21.02 7.65 0.09
N VAL A 297 -20.01 6.85 -0.27
CA VAL A 297 -20.22 5.55 -0.87
C VAL A 297 -20.61 4.57 0.23
N ARG A 298 -21.59 3.71 -0.04
CA ARG A 298 -22.15 2.70 0.88
C ARG A 298 -21.18 1.56 1.27
N ASP A 299 -19.91 1.63 0.88
CA ASP A 299 -18.91 0.60 1.18
C ASP A 299 -18.03 1.05 2.36
N GLU A 300 -18.06 0.29 3.45
CA GLU A 300 -17.30 0.53 4.67
C GLU A 300 -16.21 -0.53 4.85
N VAL A 301 -15.03 -0.09 5.30
CA VAL A 301 -13.94 -0.96 5.71
C VAL A 301 -14.05 -1.21 7.21
N LEU A 302 -13.98 -2.47 7.62
CA LEU A 302 -13.80 -2.84 9.01
C LEU A 302 -12.29 -2.86 9.33
N ASP A 303 -11.75 -1.75 9.83
CA ASP A 303 -10.32 -1.62 10.16
C ASP A 303 -10.08 -0.79 11.43
N PRO A 304 -9.66 -1.41 12.55
CA PRO A 304 -9.48 -2.84 12.74
C PRO A 304 -10.76 -3.55 13.23
N TYR A 305 -10.72 -4.88 13.21
CA TYR A 305 -11.50 -5.75 14.09
C TYR A 305 -10.58 -6.72 14.84
N LEU A 306 -11.03 -7.23 15.98
CA LEU A 306 -10.31 -8.24 16.75
C LEU A 306 -10.77 -9.65 16.34
N VAL A 307 -9.82 -10.52 16.05
CA VAL A 307 -10.04 -11.95 15.78
C VAL A 307 -9.68 -12.77 17.02
N PHE A 308 -10.50 -13.76 17.34
CA PHE A 308 -10.19 -14.82 18.30
C PHE A 308 -9.72 -16.08 17.56
N ASN A 309 -8.57 -16.64 17.91
CA ASN A 309 -8.10 -17.90 17.33
C ASN A 309 -8.76 -19.11 18.02
N LEU A 310 -9.94 -19.51 17.56
CA LEU A 310 -10.71 -20.62 18.16
C LEU A 310 -10.10 -21.98 17.82
N ALA A 311 -9.28 -22.07 16.76
CA ALA A 311 -8.61 -23.33 16.42
C ALA A 311 -7.42 -23.68 17.32
N ALA A 312 -6.71 -22.69 17.87
CA ALA A 312 -5.51 -22.94 18.69
C ALA A 312 -5.63 -22.53 20.15
N SER A 313 -6.71 -21.83 20.52
CA SER A 313 -6.88 -21.28 21.85
C SER A 313 -8.21 -21.71 22.47
N PRO A 314 -8.31 -22.95 22.99
CA PRO A 314 -9.57 -23.48 23.55
C PRO A 314 -10.18 -22.62 24.67
N VAL A 315 -9.37 -21.81 25.36
CA VAL A 315 -9.87 -20.86 26.37
C VAL A 315 -10.82 -19.81 25.75
N LEU A 316 -10.64 -19.48 24.47
CA LEU A 316 -11.45 -18.52 23.72
C LEU A 316 -12.71 -19.14 23.12
N ASP A 317 -12.94 -20.45 23.24
CA ASP A 317 -14.16 -21.12 22.78
C ASP A 317 -15.40 -20.70 23.59
N ALA A 318 -15.20 -20.21 24.83
CA ALA A 318 -16.27 -19.72 25.69
C ALA A 318 -16.82 -18.35 25.19
N PRO A 319 -18.10 -18.27 24.77
CA PRO A 319 -18.71 -17.02 24.31
C PRO A 319 -18.70 -15.92 25.38
N GLU A 320 -18.83 -16.28 26.65
CA GLU A 320 -18.84 -15.33 27.77
C GLU A 320 -17.48 -14.62 27.91
N LEU A 321 -16.37 -15.33 27.68
CA LEU A 321 -15.04 -14.71 27.70
C LEU A 321 -14.85 -13.78 26.50
N ARG A 322 -15.28 -14.20 25.30
CA ARG A 322 -15.20 -13.35 24.10
C ARG A 322 -16.01 -12.06 24.25
N ARG A 323 -17.23 -12.15 24.81
CA ARG A 323 -18.06 -10.98 25.17
C ARG A 323 -17.39 -10.10 26.22
N ARG A 324 -16.77 -10.69 27.25
CA ARG A 324 -16.00 -9.92 28.26
C ARG A 324 -14.83 -9.17 27.62
N ILE A 325 -14.07 -9.81 26.73
CA ILE A 325 -12.99 -9.16 25.96
C ILE A 325 -13.55 -8.02 25.11
N ALA A 326 -14.65 -8.27 24.39
CA ALA A 326 -15.29 -7.26 23.54
C ALA A 326 -15.75 -6.01 24.33
N ALA A 327 -16.32 -6.21 25.52
CA ALA A 327 -16.81 -5.15 26.39
C ALA A 327 -15.68 -4.36 27.08
N ALA A 328 -14.50 -4.96 27.27
CA ALA A 328 -13.38 -4.30 27.93
C ALA A 328 -12.69 -3.22 27.05
N ILE A 329 -12.81 -3.31 25.72
CA ILE A 329 -12.07 -2.46 24.78
C ILE A 329 -12.72 -1.07 24.63
N ASP A 330 -11.97 0.01 24.92
CA ASP A 330 -12.42 1.38 24.67
C ASP A 330 -12.29 1.72 23.17
N LYS A 331 -13.33 1.39 22.40
CA LYS A 331 -13.39 1.70 20.97
C LYS A 331 -13.32 3.21 20.69
N ARG A 332 -13.70 4.09 21.63
CA ARG A 332 -13.57 5.54 21.48
C ARG A 332 -12.10 5.98 21.61
N ALA A 333 -11.27 5.28 22.37
CA ALA A 333 -9.83 5.50 22.38
C ALA A 333 -9.22 5.17 21.01
N LEU A 334 -9.62 4.05 20.41
CA LEU A 334 -9.16 3.66 19.07
C LEU A 334 -9.56 4.70 18.01
N LEU A 335 -10.78 5.22 18.11
CA LEU A 335 -11.26 6.31 17.25
C LEU A 335 -10.41 7.59 17.39
N ARG A 336 -9.98 7.95 18.60
CA ARG A 336 -9.07 9.08 18.84
C ARG A 336 -7.71 8.83 18.20
N ILE A 337 -7.12 7.64 18.41
CA ILE A 337 -5.85 7.24 17.79
C ILE A 337 -5.90 7.38 16.27
N HIS A 338 -6.97 6.91 15.63
CA HIS A 338 -7.15 7.04 14.17
C HIS A 338 -7.10 8.49 13.71
N ARG A 339 -7.81 9.38 14.41
CA ARG A 339 -7.87 10.82 14.10
C ARG A 339 -6.54 11.51 14.33
N ASP A 340 -5.85 11.19 15.42
CA ASP A 340 -4.54 11.78 15.77
C ASP A 340 -3.46 11.43 14.72
N LEU A 341 -3.60 10.27 14.06
CA LEU A 341 -2.74 9.85 12.95
C LEU A 341 -3.09 10.53 11.60
N GLY A 342 -4.14 11.35 11.54
CA GLY A 342 -4.55 12.08 10.34
C GLY A 342 -5.10 11.18 9.22
N LEU A 343 -5.67 10.03 9.60
CA LEU A 343 -6.34 9.08 8.72
C LEU A 343 -7.77 9.54 8.37
N ASP A 344 -8.51 8.73 7.62
CA ASP A 344 -9.83 9.10 7.06
C ASP A 344 -10.79 9.61 8.15
N PRO A 345 -11.35 10.82 8.01
CA PRO A 345 -12.22 11.42 9.02
C PRO A 345 -13.60 10.76 9.15
N SER A 346 -14.02 9.94 8.19
CA SER A 346 -15.33 9.26 8.19
C SER A 346 -15.45 8.12 9.22
N VAL A 347 -14.35 7.80 9.91
CA VAL A 347 -14.26 6.70 10.86
C VAL A 347 -15.31 6.81 11.97
N ARG A 348 -15.92 5.67 12.30
CA ARG A 348 -16.87 5.50 13.40
C ARG A 348 -16.56 4.25 14.21
N VAL A 349 -17.13 4.18 15.41
CA VAL A 349 -17.11 2.95 16.20
C VAL A 349 -18.01 1.89 15.53
N ALA A 350 -17.53 0.66 15.48
CA ALA A 350 -18.28 -0.49 14.96
C ALA A 350 -18.72 -1.43 16.10
N HIS A 351 -19.93 -1.96 16.00
CA HIS A 351 -20.51 -2.94 16.94
C HIS A 351 -21.00 -4.23 16.26
N SER A 352 -21.05 -4.22 14.92
CA SER A 352 -21.55 -5.27 14.05
C SER A 352 -20.64 -5.37 12.82
N LEU A 353 -20.74 -6.46 12.05
CA LEU A 353 -20.00 -6.58 10.79
C LEU A 353 -20.59 -5.67 9.72
N LEU A 354 -21.92 -5.54 9.69
CA LEU A 354 -22.63 -4.69 8.74
C LEU A 354 -22.89 -3.30 9.31
N ALA A 355 -22.95 -2.30 8.42
CA ALA A 355 -23.34 -0.95 8.79
C ALA A 355 -24.80 -0.89 9.28
N PRO A 356 -25.09 -0.14 10.36
CA PRO A 356 -26.47 0.06 10.81
C PRO A 356 -27.24 0.93 9.81
N ASP A 357 -28.56 0.69 9.68
CA ASP A 357 -29.47 1.50 8.83
C ASP A 357 -29.52 2.97 9.24
N GLU A 358 -29.30 3.25 10.54
CA GLU A 358 -29.33 4.57 11.13
C GLU A 358 -27.97 4.89 11.74
N VAL A 359 -27.55 6.15 11.61
CA VAL A 359 -26.26 6.70 12.10
C VAL A 359 -26.04 6.54 13.62
N ARG A 360 -26.98 5.92 14.35
CA ARG A 360 -26.88 5.65 15.79
C ARG A 360 -27.58 4.35 16.18
N ALA A 361 -27.01 3.20 15.83
CA ALA A 361 -27.29 1.99 16.60
C ALA A 361 -26.49 2.06 17.91
N GLU A 362 -27.18 2.23 19.04
CA GLU A 362 -26.61 2.00 20.37
C GLU A 362 -26.16 0.52 20.47
N PRO A 363 -25.05 0.22 21.17
CA PRO A 363 -24.66 -1.16 21.40
C PRO A 363 -25.82 -1.92 22.06
N ALA A 364 -26.11 -3.13 21.58
CA ALA A 364 -26.97 -4.03 22.34
C ALA A 364 -26.34 -4.24 23.73
N ASP A 365 -27.11 -4.04 24.81
CA ASP A 365 -26.71 -4.40 26.16
C ASP A 365 -26.55 -5.92 26.23
N VAL A 366 -25.32 -6.40 25.99
CA VAL A 366 -24.96 -7.80 26.16
C VAL A 366 -24.51 -7.98 27.60
N PRO A 367 -25.20 -8.78 28.43
CA PRO A 367 -24.79 -9.02 29.80
C PRO A 367 -23.38 -9.60 29.86
N VAL A 368 -22.45 -8.87 30.48
CA VAL A 368 -21.10 -9.36 30.77
C VAL A 368 -21.17 -10.13 32.09
N ALA A 369 -21.55 -11.40 32.02
CA ALA A 369 -21.45 -12.28 33.18
C ALA A 369 -19.97 -12.50 33.54
N GLY A 370 -19.68 -12.72 34.83
CA GLY A 370 -18.34 -12.85 35.42
C GLY A 370 -17.54 -14.08 34.98
N SER A 371 -17.33 -14.25 33.67
CA SER A 371 -16.45 -15.25 33.11
C SER A 371 -15.07 -15.10 33.74
N PRO A 372 -14.42 -16.18 34.24
CA PRO A 372 -13.08 -16.10 34.79
C PRO A 372 -12.09 -15.58 33.73
N ALA A 373 -11.01 -14.94 34.20
CA ALA A 373 -9.90 -14.56 33.33
C ALA A 373 -9.23 -15.83 32.76
N PRO A 374 -8.63 -15.76 31.56
CA PRO A 374 -7.90 -16.90 31.02
C PRO A 374 -6.75 -17.28 31.97
N PRO A 375 -6.44 -18.57 32.15
CA PRO A 375 -5.36 -19.03 33.04
C PRO A 375 -3.95 -18.84 32.43
N LYS A 376 -3.85 -18.07 31.33
CA LYS A 376 -2.61 -17.79 30.61
C LYS A 376 -2.61 -16.36 30.08
N GLU A 377 -1.41 -15.86 29.80
CA GLU A 377 -1.24 -14.64 29.01
C GLU A 377 -1.60 -14.92 27.54
N LEU A 378 -2.43 -14.06 26.94
CA LEU A 378 -2.83 -14.16 25.54
C LEU A 378 -1.83 -13.42 24.64
N VAL A 379 -1.51 -13.99 23.48
CA VAL A 379 -0.66 -13.34 22.47
C VAL A 379 -1.53 -12.58 21.46
N LEU A 380 -1.40 -11.26 21.43
CA LEU A 380 -2.05 -10.36 20.47
C LEU A 380 -1.07 -10.00 19.34
N ILE A 381 -1.30 -10.52 18.14
CA ILE A 381 -0.53 -10.14 16.95
C ILE A 381 -1.18 -8.99 16.18
N HIS A 382 -0.37 -8.19 15.50
CA HIS A 382 -0.84 -7.13 14.60
C HIS A 382 0.20 -6.82 13.53
N SER A 383 -0.21 -6.16 12.44
CA SER A 383 0.73 -5.61 11.47
C SER A 383 1.49 -4.42 12.05
N ASP A 384 2.78 -4.29 11.72
CA ASP A 384 3.60 -3.12 12.02
C ASP A 384 3.27 -1.85 11.19
N ALA A 385 2.27 -1.91 10.30
CA ALA A 385 1.85 -0.82 9.43
C ALA A 385 0.62 -0.05 9.97
N GLY A 386 0.44 1.18 9.48
CA GLY A 386 -0.76 1.98 9.74
C GLY A 386 -1.02 2.28 11.22
N ALA A 387 -2.29 2.22 11.63
CA ALA A 387 -2.70 2.51 13.02
C ALA A 387 -2.58 1.30 13.96
N HIS A 388 -2.35 0.10 13.41
CA HIS A 388 -2.39 -1.18 14.15
C HIS A 388 -1.44 -1.21 15.37
N PRO A 389 -0.18 -0.71 15.31
CA PRO A 389 0.70 -0.71 16.47
C PRO A 389 0.20 0.12 17.65
N ALA A 390 -0.39 1.30 17.38
CA ALA A 390 -0.93 2.15 18.43
C ALA A 390 -2.22 1.57 19.01
N MET A 391 -3.09 1.04 18.15
CA MET A 391 -4.34 0.41 18.54
C MET A 391 -4.13 -0.88 19.34
N ALA A 392 -3.17 -1.73 18.95
CA ALA A 392 -2.86 -2.97 19.67
C ALA A 392 -2.36 -2.70 21.10
N ARG A 393 -1.56 -1.64 21.31
CA ARG A 393 -1.15 -1.21 22.65
C ARG A 393 -2.33 -0.72 23.48
N SER A 394 -3.26 0.03 22.88
CA SER A 394 -4.49 0.47 23.57
C SER A 394 -5.36 -0.72 23.98
N VAL A 395 -5.61 -1.65 23.05
CA VAL A 395 -6.37 -2.88 23.32
C VAL A 395 -5.72 -3.70 24.44
N ALA A 396 -4.39 -3.90 24.41
CA ALA A 396 -3.70 -4.66 25.46
C ALA A 396 -3.78 -3.97 26.84
N ALA A 397 -3.73 -2.63 26.88
CA ALA A 397 -3.89 -1.87 28.11
C ALA A 397 -5.31 -2.02 28.69
N ASP A 398 -6.34 -1.93 27.83
CA ASP A 398 -7.74 -2.12 28.20
C ASP A 398 -7.99 -3.53 28.77
N LEU A 399 -7.47 -4.56 28.09
CA LEU A 399 -7.59 -5.96 28.52
C LEU A 399 -6.84 -6.23 29.83
N THR A 400 -5.64 -5.67 29.99
CA THR A 400 -4.88 -5.76 31.25
C THR A 400 -5.63 -5.10 32.40
N GLY A 401 -6.23 -3.91 32.17
CA GLY A 401 -7.08 -3.23 33.14
C GLY A 401 -8.33 -4.03 33.52
N ALA A 402 -8.85 -4.84 32.59
CA ALA A 402 -9.93 -5.79 32.83
C ALA A 402 -9.47 -7.12 33.47
N GLY A 403 -8.19 -7.27 33.83
CA GLY A 403 -7.64 -8.47 34.47
C GLY A 403 -7.34 -9.62 33.49
N ILE A 404 -7.15 -9.33 32.20
CA ILE A 404 -6.79 -10.28 31.15
C ILE A 404 -5.37 -9.96 30.70
N ALA A 405 -4.41 -10.83 31.02
CA ALA A 405 -3.00 -10.61 30.64
C ALA A 405 -2.83 -10.78 29.13
N VAL A 406 -2.22 -9.79 28.46
CA VAL A 406 -2.00 -9.78 27.01
C VAL A 406 -0.59 -9.30 26.68
N ARG A 407 0.10 -10.07 25.83
CA ARG A 407 1.38 -9.70 25.23
C ARG A 407 1.20 -9.32 23.77
N VAL A 408 1.63 -8.11 23.42
CA VAL A 408 1.55 -7.60 22.04
C VAL A 408 2.78 -8.01 21.25
N GLU A 409 2.57 -8.59 20.07
CA GLU A 409 3.63 -9.04 19.17
C GLU A 409 3.46 -8.45 17.76
N PRO A 410 4.24 -7.42 17.38
CA PRO A 410 4.19 -6.87 16.03
C PRO A 410 4.74 -7.89 15.01
N ARG A 411 4.21 -7.83 13.79
CA ARG A 411 4.68 -8.61 12.65
C ARG A 411 4.80 -7.70 11.42
N PRO A 412 5.88 -7.83 10.62
CA PRO A 412 5.94 -7.19 9.30
C PRO A 412 4.69 -7.49 8.48
N PHE A 413 4.06 -6.50 7.85
CA PHE A 413 2.78 -6.66 7.13
C PHE A 413 2.72 -7.90 6.21
N ALA A 414 3.73 -8.11 5.35
CA ALA A 414 3.82 -9.31 4.52
C ALA A 414 3.78 -10.63 5.32
N ALA A 415 4.54 -10.69 6.42
CA ALA A 415 4.58 -11.87 7.28
C ALA A 415 3.29 -12.04 8.08
N TYR A 416 2.70 -10.94 8.56
CA TYR A 416 1.44 -10.90 9.30
C TYR A 416 0.32 -11.59 8.50
N ARG A 417 0.13 -11.23 7.23
CA ARG A 417 -0.94 -11.79 6.38
C ARG A 417 -0.88 -13.32 6.26
N ARG A 418 0.33 -13.89 6.26
CA ARG A 418 0.53 -15.34 6.27
C ARG A 418 0.25 -15.92 7.65
N ILE A 419 0.84 -15.35 8.70
CA ILE A 419 0.74 -15.85 10.08
C ILE A 419 -0.70 -15.83 10.59
N VAL A 420 -1.49 -14.80 10.29
CA VAL A 420 -2.90 -14.72 10.72
C VAL A 420 -3.80 -15.71 9.98
N ALA A 421 -3.41 -16.15 8.78
CA ALA A 421 -4.10 -17.22 8.06
C ALA A 421 -3.70 -18.62 8.59
N GLU A 422 -2.53 -18.73 9.23
CA GLU A 422 -2.11 -19.89 10.00
C GLU A 422 -2.76 -19.86 11.40
N THR A 423 -2.99 -21.03 12.00
CA THR A 423 -3.64 -21.12 13.32
C THR A 423 -2.62 -21.17 14.47
N GLY A 424 -1.31 -21.23 14.20
CA GLY A 424 -0.30 -21.40 15.24
C GLY A 424 0.28 -20.09 15.79
N GLY A 425 0.55 -20.02 17.09
CA GLY A 425 1.44 -19.01 17.68
C GLY A 425 0.80 -17.65 18.02
N TRP A 426 -0.53 -17.54 17.99
CA TRP A 426 -1.25 -16.34 18.40
C TRP A 426 -2.64 -16.69 18.96
N ASP A 427 -3.17 -15.86 19.87
CA ASP A 427 -4.49 -16.02 20.48
C ASP A 427 -5.49 -14.99 19.95
N LEU A 428 -5.02 -13.75 19.81
CA LEU A 428 -5.77 -12.60 19.31
C LEU A 428 -5.04 -11.98 18.13
N ALA A 429 -5.78 -11.43 17.17
CA ALA A 429 -5.19 -10.63 16.09
C ALA A 429 -6.01 -9.37 15.83
N LEU A 430 -5.35 -8.22 15.63
CA LEU A 430 -5.99 -7.09 14.95
C LEU A 430 -5.92 -7.32 13.45
N ALA A 431 -7.06 -7.43 12.80
CA ALA A 431 -7.20 -7.64 11.36
C ALA A 431 -8.03 -6.52 10.72
N ALA A 432 -8.06 -6.48 9.39
CA ALA A 432 -8.85 -5.53 8.62
C ALA A 432 -9.57 -6.25 7.47
N TRP A 433 -10.81 -5.85 7.20
CA TRP A 433 -11.61 -6.41 6.11
C TRP A 433 -12.25 -5.30 5.27
N ALA A 434 -12.15 -5.49 3.97
CA ALA A 434 -12.67 -4.61 2.94
C ALA A 434 -13.47 -5.49 1.97
N PRO A 435 -14.77 -5.22 1.74
CA PRO A 435 -15.55 -5.94 0.75
C PRO A 435 -14.85 -6.02 -0.60
N GLU A 436 -14.93 -7.19 -1.25
CA GLU A 436 -14.27 -7.41 -2.54
C GLU A 436 -15.06 -6.80 -3.71
N TRP A 437 -16.36 -6.62 -3.54
CA TRP A 437 -17.26 -5.89 -4.44
C TRP A 437 -18.15 -4.92 -3.66
N PRO A 438 -18.82 -3.97 -4.33
CA PRO A 438 -19.74 -3.05 -3.68
C PRO A 438 -20.89 -3.86 -3.05
N ASP A 439 -20.94 -3.88 -1.73
CA ASP A 439 -21.81 -4.78 -0.97
C ASP A 439 -23.01 -4.01 -0.39
N ASP A 440 -24.17 -4.14 -1.04
CA ASP A 440 -25.42 -3.54 -0.58
C ASP A 440 -26.34 -4.55 0.13
N ARG A 441 -25.94 -5.83 0.19
CA ARG A 441 -26.72 -6.93 0.78
C ARG A 441 -26.11 -7.47 2.08
N GLY A 442 -24.79 -7.43 2.22
CA GLY A 442 -24.01 -7.86 3.37
C GLY A 442 -23.17 -9.13 3.14
N ARG A 443 -23.29 -9.78 1.98
CA ARG A 443 -22.62 -11.05 1.66
C ARG A 443 -21.11 -10.90 1.65
N ALA A 444 -20.58 -9.87 0.97
CA ALA A 444 -19.15 -9.65 0.79
C ALA A 444 -18.41 -9.37 2.10
N THR A 445 -19.14 -9.10 3.18
CA THR A 445 -18.61 -8.92 4.53
C THR A 445 -18.83 -10.14 5.40
N VAL A 446 -20.07 -10.61 5.50
CA VAL A 446 -20.46 -11.64 6.47
C VAL A 446 -19.94 -13.03 6.10
N GLU A 447 -20.08 -13.43 4.83
CA GLU A 447 -19.67 -14.77 4.38
C GLU A 447 -18.16 -15.00 4.56
N PRO A 448 -17.26 -14.10 4.10
CA PRO A 448 -15.81 -14.31 4.23
C PRO A 448 -15.31 -14.40 5.67
N LEU A 449 -15.94 -13.64 6.58
CA LEU A 449 -15.52 -13.52 7.98
C LEU A 449 -16.06 -14.64 8.86
N LEU A 450 -17.22 -15.22 8.54
CA LEU A 450 -17.92 -16.15 9.43
C LEU A 450 -18.14 -17.55 8.87
N ARG A 451 -18.10 -17.75 7.55
CA ARG A 451 -18.43 -19.05 6.96
C ARG A 451 -17.47 -20.14 7.43
N GLY A 452 -18.05 -21.20 7.96
CA GLY A 452 -17.36 -22.42 8.36
C GLY A 452 -17.14 -23.36 7.18
N GLY A 453 -16.10 -24.19 7.25
CA GLY A 453 -15.88 -25.23 6.26
C GLY A 453 -14.45 -25.77 6.16
N PRO A 454 -14.25 -26.88 5.41
CA PRO A 454 -12.93 -27.46 5.16
C PRO A 454 -12.07 -26.57 4.25
N VAL A 455 -12.69 -25.55 3.65
CA VAL A 455 -12.00 -24.43 3.02
C VAL A 455 -11.95 -23.33 4.06
N PRO A 456 -10.79 -23.07 4.69
CA PRO A 456 -10.51 -21.80 5.32
C PRO A 456 -11.14 -20.65 4.53
N GLY A 457 -12.19 -20.00 5.06
CA GLY A 457 -12.52 -18.66 4.63
C GLY A 457 -11.24 -17.84 4.80
N VAL A 458 -10.74 -17.22 3.73
CA VAL A 458 -9.44 -16.53 3.80
C VAL A 458 -9.41 -15.37 4.77
N ALA A 459 -10.58 -14.93 5.24
CA ALA A 459 -10.77 -13.92 6.27
C ALA A 459 -11.36 -14.45 7.58
N ASN A 460 -11.93 -15.66 7.60
CA ASN A 460 -12.28 -16.39 8.84
C ASN A 460 -10.99 -16.97 9.48
N HIS A 461 -10.12 -16.04 9.88
CA HIS A 461 -8.84 -16.29 10.53
C HIS A 461 -9.02 -17.06 11.85
N GLY A 462 -10.11 -16.78 12.56
CA GLY A 462 -10.43 -17.39 13.85
C GLY A 462 -10.92 -18.83 13.80
N ARG A 463 -11.25 -19.36 12.60
CA ARG A 463 -11.84 -20.70 12.40
C ARG A 463 -13.16 -20.89 13.13
N TYR A 464 -13.97 -19.82 13.19
CA TYR A 464 -15.32 -19.92 13.70
C TYR A 464 -16.16 -20.90 12.87
N LEU A 465 -16.99 -21.70 13.54
CA LEU A 465 -17.82 -22.72 12.92
C LEU A 465 -19.19 -22.76 13.61
N ASP A 466 -20.24 -22.41 12.86
CA ASP A 466 -21.63 -22.59 13.25
C ASP A 466 -22.41 -23.17 12.04
N PRO A 467 -22.73 -24.48 12.03
CA PRO A 467 -23.48 -25.11 10.95
C PRO A 467 -24.92 -24.57 10.78
N GLY A 468 -25.49 -23.94 11.80
CA GLY A 468 -26.77 -23.23 11.72
C GLY A 468 -26.62 -21.93 10.94
N LEU A 469 -25.55 -21.17 11.21
CA LEU A 469 -25.21 -19.94 10.50
C LEU A 469 -24.85 -20.22 9.04
N ASP A 470 -24.05 -21.26 8.77
CA ASP A 470 -23.67 -21.67 7.40
C ASP A 470 -24.89 -21.98 6.54
N ARG A 471 -25.89 -22.68 7.10
CA ARG A 471 -27.17 -22.94 6.42
C ARG A 471 -27.98 -21.67 6.18
N ALA A 472 -28.01 -20.75 7.14
CA ALA A 472 -28.68 -19.47 6.96
C ALA A 472 -28.03 -18.63 5.85
N MET A 473 -26.70 -18.66 5.73
CA MET A 473 -25.98 -18.02 4.62
C MET A 473 -26.33 -18.68 3.27
N ASP A 474 -26.39 -20.02 3.20
CA ASP A 474 -26.79 -20.74 1.99
C ASP A 474 -28.20 -20.36 1.51
N GLU A 475 -29.14 -20.17 2.43
CA GLU A 475 -30.48 -19.70 2.14
C GLU A 475 -30.48 -18.23 1.68
N ALA A 476 -29.73 -17.36 2.36
CA ALA A 476 -29.64 -15.93 2.06
C ALA A 476 -29.07 -15.65 0.65
N ILE A 477 -28.06 -16.42 0.21
CA ILE A 477 -27.49 -16.33 -1.15
C ILE A 477 -28.56 -16.54 -2.24
N GLY A 478 -29.56 -17.40 -1.97
CA GLY A 478 -30.65 -17.70 -2.89
C GLY A 478 -31.73 -16.62 -3.01
N VAL A 479 -31.70 -15.58 -2.17
CA VAL A 479 -32.77 -14.58 -2.09
C VAL A 479 -32.61 -13.53 -3.20
N THR A 480 -33.52 -13.56 -4.17
CA THR A 480 -33.51 -12.65 -5.32
C THR A 480 -33.97 -11.23 -4.99
N ASP A 481 -34.92 -11.09 -4.06
CA ASP A 481 -35.43 -9.80 -3.60
C ASP A 481 -34.39 -9.06 -2.73
N PRO A 482 -33.93 -7.85 -3.12
CA PRO A 482 -32.85 -7.16 -2.43
C PRO A 482 -33.15 -6.81 -0.95
N ASP A 483 -34.39 -6.42 -0.63
CA ASP A 483 -34.78 -6.05 0.73
C ASP A 483 -34.80 -7.26 1.65
N ARG A 484 -35.36 -8.38 1.18
CA ARG A 484 -35.33 -9.64 1.91
C ARG A 484 -33.91 -10.19 2.07
N ALA A 485 -33.04 -10.02 1.08
CA ALA A 485 -31.64 -10.40 1.19
C ALA A 485 -30.91 -9.58 2.26
N ARG A 486 -31.08 -8.25 2.27
CA ARG A 486 -30.56 -7.36 3.33
C ARG A 486 -31.02 -7.78 4.72
N ALA A 487 -32.32 -8.05 4.86
CA ALA A 487 -32.90 -8.49 6.14
C ALA A 487 -32.30 -9.83 6.59
N ALA A 488 -32.10 -10.79 5.68
CA ALA A 488 -31.51 -12.08 5.98
C ALA A 488 -30.05 -11.95 6.46
N TRP A 489 -29.21 -11.21 5.73
CA TRP A 489 -27.80 -11.01 6.11
C TRP A 489 -27.63 -10.25 7.42
N ARG A 490 -28.51 -9.29 7.72
CA ARG A 490 -28.52 -8.59 9.02
C ARG A 490 -28.91 -9.49 10.17
N GLU A 491 -29.88 -10.37 9.96
CA GLU A 491 -30.24 -11.36 10.97
C GLU A 491 -29.11 -12.36 11.23
N ILE A 492 -28.37 -12.75 10.19
CA ILE A 492 -27.15 -13.57 10.29
C ILE A 492 -26.08 -12.82 11.11
N ASP A 493 -25.78 -11.57 10.77
CA ASP A 493 -24.82 -10.73 11.52
C ASP A 493 -25.23 -10.58 13.00
N ARG A 494 -26.51 -10.26 13.28
CA ARG A 494 -27.04 -10.15 14.64
C ARG A 494 -26.88 -11.45 15.43
N ARG A 495 -27.19 -12.61 14.83
CA ARG A 495 -27.02 -13.93 15.46
C ARG A 495 -25.56 -14.22 15.75
N ALA A 496 -24.67 -13.94 14.79
CA ALA A 496 -23.25 -14.14 14.95
C ALA A 496 -22.67 -13.24 16.07
N MET A 497 -23.01 -11.94 16.08
CA MET A 497 -22.51 -11.01 17.10
C MET A 497 -22.95 -11.37 18.52
N ALA A 498 -24.06 -12.10 18.69
CA ALA A 498 -24.44 -12.64 20.00
C ALA A 498 -23.43 -13.68 20.53
N ASP A 499 -22.74 -14.39 19.64
CA ASP A 499 -21.69 -15.35 19.98
C ASP A 499 -20.27 -14.74 19.98
N ALA A 500 -20.15 -13.48 19.55
CA ALA A 500 -18.90 -12.72 19.48
C ALA A 500 -17.72 -13.51 18.83
N PRO A 501 -17.88 -14.05 17.61
CA PRO A 501 -16.81 -14.78 16.91
C PRO A 501 -15.62 -13.88 16.56
N VAL A 502 -15.87 -12.58 16.44
CA VAL A 502 -14.91 -11.48 16.29
C VAL A 502 -15.44 -10.25 17.03
N VAL A 503 -14.61 -9.23 17.21
CA VAL A 503 -15.03 -7.93 17.76
C VAL A 503 -14.81 -6.83 16.72
N PRO A 504 -15.87 -6.33 16.06
CA PRO A 504 -15.78 -5.10 15.27
C PRO A 504 -15.28 -3.94 16.14
N LEU A 505 -14.26 -3.18 15.71
CA LEU A 505 -13.73 -2.05 16.50
C LEU A 505 -14.06 -0.71 15.84
N LEU A 506 -13.57 -0.51 14.62
CA LEU A 506 -13.80 0.71 13.84
C LEU A 506 -14.29 0.37 12.43
N ALA A 507 -15.22 1.18 11.92
CA ALA A 507 -15.65 1.15 10.53
C ALA A 507 -15.26 2.48 9.88
N VAL A 508 -14.70 2.42 8.68
CA VAL A 508 -14.23 3.59 7.91
C VAL A 508 -14.99 3.63 6.60
N ALA A 509 -15.81 4.66 6.40
CA ALA A 509 -16.41 4.91 5.10
C ALA A 509 -15.35 5.46 4.14
N ARG A 510 -15.32 5.00 2.91
CA ARG A 510 -14.22 5.38 2.01
C ARG A 510 -14.46 6.76 1.42
N THR A 511 -13.65 7.75 1.82
CA THR A 511 -13.77 9.11 1.29
C THR A 511 -13.05 9.30 -0.05
N VAL A 512 -13.69 10.10 -0.89
CA VAL A 512 -13.15 10.68 -2.12
C VAL A 512 -13.46 12.19 -2.06
N PRO A 513 -12.52 13.08 -2.44
CA PRO A 513 -11.27 12.81 -3.17
C PRO A 513 -10.07 12.44 -2.28
N ARG A 514 -9.08 11.79 -2.90
CA ARG A 514 -7.81 11.38 -2.29
C ARG A 514 -6.68 12.28 -2.75
N ALA A 515 -5.59 12.33 -1.98
CA ALA A 515 -4.39 13.06 -2.36
C ALA A 515 -3.87 12.60 -3.72
N ALA A 516 -3.60 13.57 -4.60
CA ALA A 516 -3.06 13.36 -5.94
C ALA A 516 -2.12 14.51 -6.30
N GLY A 517 -1.15 14.25 -7.17
CA GLY A 517 -0.23 15.26 -7.65
C GLY A 517 -0.91 16.21 -8.64
N ASP A 518 -0.39 17.44 -8.74
CA ASP A 518 -1.00 18.51 -9.53
C ASP A 518 -1.17 18.19 -11.02
N ARG A 519 -0.35 17.26 -11.55
CA ARG A 519 -0.43 16.80 -12.95
C ARG A 519 -1.45 15.69 -13.18
N VAL A 520 -2.05 15.11 -12.14
CA VAL A 520 -3.03 14.01 -12.29
C VAL A 520 -4.36 14.56 -12.78
N ARG A 521 -4.92 13.93 -13.82
CA ARG A 521 -6.28 14.14 -14.32
C ARG A 521 -6.97 12.78 -14.48
N GLY A 522 -8.30 12.75 -14.46
CA GLY A 522 -9.05 11.51 -14.66
C GLY A 522 -8.88 10.47 -13.56
N ALA A 523 -8.55 10.89 -12.32
CA ALA A 523 -8.45 10.01 -11.16
C ALA A 523 -9.84 9.60 -10.63
N VAL A 524 -10.56 8.83 -11.45
CA VAL A 524 -11.90 8.34 -11.14
C VAL A 524 -11.81 7.19 -10.15
N ALA A 525 -12.58 7.26 -9.05
CA ALA A 525 -12.53 6.24 -8.00
C ALA A 525 -13.14 4.91 -8.45
N MET A 526 -12.47 3.81 -8.09
CA MET A 526 -12.96 2.45 -8.34
C MET A 526 -13.41 1.80 -7.03
N PRO A 527 -14.70 1.49 -6.84
CA PRO A 527 -15.17 0.94 -5.57
C PRO A 527 -14.54 -0.42 -5.25
N VAL A 528 -14.31 -1.26 -6.26
CA VAL A 528 -13.62 -2.56 -6.13
C VAL A 528 -12.11 -2.48 -5.93
N GLN A 529 -11.54 -1.27 -5.79
CA GLN A 529 -10.13 -1.05 -5.51
C GLN A 529 -9.96 -0.12 -4.30
N ASP A 530 -10.80 -0.31 -3.29
CA ASP A 530 -10.79 0.57 -2.12
C ASP A 530 -10.96 2.04 -2.51
N HIS A 531 -11.77 2.37 -3.52
CA HIS A 531 -11.96 3.73 -4.05
C HIS A 531 -10.66 4.43 -4.48
N ALA A 532 -9.59 3.67 -4.70
CA ALA A 532 -8.39 4.21 -5.32
C ALA A 532 -8.70 4.61 -6.79
N PRO A 533 -7.96 5.58 -7.35
CA PRO A 533 -8.13 5.95 -8.74
C PRO A 533 -7.92 4.78 -9.71
N ASP A 534 -8.76 4.68 -10.73
CA ASP A 534 -8.57 3.78 -11.86
C ASP A 534 -7.33 4.20 -12.64
N LEU A 535 -6.23 3.48 -12.45
CA LEU A 535 -4.98 3.73 -13.15
C LEU A 535 -5.12 3.65 -14.68
N ALA A 536 -6.12 2.92 -15.20
CA ALA A 536 -6.36 2.82 -16.63
C ALA A 536 -7.03 4.07 -17.24
N ALA A 537 -7.62 4.92 -16.41
CA ALA A 537 -8.30 6.17 -16.81
C ALA A 537 -7.50 7.43 -16.49
N VAL A 538 -6.44 7.32 -15.67
CA VAL A 538 -5.59 8.45 -15.29
C VAL A 538 -4.84 9.01 -16.50
N ARG A 539 -4.85 10.35 -16.61
CA ARG A 539 -4.04 11.14 -17.55
C ARG A 539 -3.05 12.02 -16.79
N LEU A 540 -1.96 12.40 -17.45
CA LEU A 540 -0.98 13.33 -16.91
C LEU A 540 -1.01 14.63 -17.71
N ASP A 541 -1.16 15.76 -17.03
CA ASP A 541 -0.93 17.08 -17.59
C ASP A 541 0.58 17.30 -17.74
N LEU A 542 1.11 16.97 -18.92
CA LEU A 542 2.54 17.07 -19.21
C LEU A 542 3.04 18.51 -19.32
N THR A 543 2.15 19.51 -19.24
CA THR A 543 2.55 20.93 -19.18
C THR A 543 2.97 21.37 -17.78
N LEU A 544 2.52 20.64 -16.74
CA LEU A 544 2.92 20.88 -15.36
C LEU A 544 4.23 20.15 -15.04
N PRO A 545 5.11 20.76 -14.23
CA PRO A 545 6.38 20.14 -13.88
C PRO A 545 6.15 18.85 -13.07
N GLY A 546 6.70 17.73 -13.56
CA GLY A 546 6.83 16.50 -12.78
C GLY A 546 8.07 16.53 -11.88
N ARG A 547 8.40 15.39 -11.25
CA ARG A 547 9.65 15.18 -10.49
C ARG A 547 10.86 15.82 -11.21
N PRO A 548 11.70 16.60 -10.49
CA PRO A 548 12.96 17.08 -11.01
C PRO A 548 13.82 15.94 -11.57
N PRO A 549 14.62 16.17 -12.63
CA PRO A 549 15.40 15.13 -13.27
C PRO A 549 16.33 14.43 -12.27
N ALA A 550 16.41 13.10 -12.37
CA ALA A 550 17.33 12.32 -11.54
C ALA A 550 18.76 12.45 -12.06
N ILE A 551 19.72 12.68 -11.17
CA ILE A 551 21.14 12.79 -11.52
C ILE A 551 21.84 11.47 -11.22
N PRO A 552 22.61 10.92 -12.17
CA PRO A 552 23.32 9.67 -11.95
C PRO A 552 24.36 9.81 -10.83
N VAL A 553 24.46 8.77 -10.00
CA VAL A 553 25.49 8.67 -8.98
C VAL A 553 26.86 8.51 -9.67
N ALA A 554 27.78 9.44 -9.40
CA ALA A 554 29.14 9.42 -9.92
C ALA A 554 30.04 8.44 -9.15
N ARG A 555 29.90 8.39 -7.82
CA ARG A 555 30.58 7.43 -6.94
C ARG A 555 29.69 7.02 -5.78
N SER A 556 29.92 5.82 -5.27
CA SER A 556 29.20 5.27 -4.13
C SER A 556 30.16 4.43 -3.30
N VAL A 557 30.54 4.92 -2.12
CA VAL A 557 31.48 4.25 -1.21
C VAL A 557 30.77 3.85 0.09
N PRO A 558 31.16 2.72 0.72
CA PRO A 558 30.59 2.36 2.02
C PRO A 558 30.89 3.43 3.07
N ALA A 559 29.97 3.62 4.02
CA ALA A 559 30.22 4.40 5.22
C ALA A 559 29.97 3.53 6.46
N PRO A 560 30.82 3.61 7.50
CA PRO A 560 30.54 2.99 8.79
C PRO A 560 29.29 3.59 9.45
N GLY A 561 28.68 2.84 10.38
CA GLY A 561 27.52 3.32 11.13
C GLY A 561 26.15 2.92 10.57
N ARG A 562 25.11 3.43 11.22
CA ARG A 562 23.69 3.15 10.97
C ARG A 562 22.85 4.41 10.80
N TYR A 563 23.24 5.53 11.41
CA TYR A 563 22.50 6.78 11.40
C TYR A 563 23.36 7.92 10.86
N LEU A 564 23.67 7.89 9.57
CA LEU A 564 24.50 8.91 8.91
C LEU A 564 23.73 10.24 8.89
N CYS A 565 24.23 11.27 9.58
CA CYS A 565 23.48 12.51 9.77
C CYS A 565 24.22 13.80 9.39
N GLY A 566 25.51 13.72 9.05
CA GLY A 566 26.29 14.85 8.61
C GLY A 566 27.48 14.46 7.77
N LEU A 567 27.99 15.40 6.96
CA LEU A 567 29.10 15.16 6.05
C LEU A 567 29.91 16.45 5.81
N THR A 568 31.23 16.38 5.87
CA THR A 568 32.15 17.45 5.44
C THR A 568 33.39 16.88 4.77
N HIS A 569 34.22 17.73 4.18
CA HIS A 569 35.53 17.38 3.63
C HIS A 569 36.61 18.25 4.28
N ASP A 570 37.66 17.63 4.83
CA ASP A 570 38.77 18.36 5.49
C ASP A 570 39.90 18.79 4.52
N GLY A 571 39.71 18.55 3.23
CA GLY A 571 40.74 18.72 2.20
C GLY A 571 41.42 17.41 1.79
N ARG A 572 41.25 16.33 2.56
CA ARG A 572 41.84 15.00 2.29
C ARG A 572 40.86 13.84 2.45
N TYR A 573 40.03 13.88 3.49
CA TYR A 573 39.09 12.83 3.86
C TYR A 573 37.68 13.39 3.95
N LEU A 574 36.70 12.52 3.66
CA LEU A 574 35.32 12.79 3.98
C LEU A 574 35.09 12.46 5.44
N TRP A 575 34.52 13.38 6.19
CA TRP A 575 34.12 13.18 7.57
C TRP A 575 32.61 13.09 7.64
N HIS A 576 32.07 12.00 8.18
CA HIS A 576 30.63 11.87 8.41
C HIS A 576 30.32 11.59 9.87
N SER A 577 29.14 12.04 10.32
CA SER A 577 28.67 11.84 11.68
C SER A 577 27.60 10.76 11.77
N ASP A 578 27.62 10.00 12.87
CA ASP A 578 26.59 9.03 13.23
C ASP A 578 25.97 9.36 14.57
N GLN A 579 24.66 9.63 14.57
CA GLN A 579 23.93 10.04 15.76
C GLN A 579 23.67 8.89 16.74
N GLU A 580 23.42 7.67 16.23
CA GLU A 580 23.11 6.51 17.07
C GLU A 580 24.38 6.01 17.75
N ALA A 581 25.49 5.99 17.02
CA ALA A 581 26.80 5.62 17.55
C ALA A 581 27.42 6.73 18.41
N GLY A 582 27.03 8.00 18.19
CA GLY A 582 27.65 9.16 18.84
C GLY A 582 29.12 9.30 18.43
N LYS A 583 29.39 9.19 17.12
CA LYS A 583 30.75 9.14 16.55
C LYS A 583 30.86 9.93 15.26
N LEU A 584 32.08 10.36 14.95
CA LEU A 584 32.51 10.94 13.68
C LEU A 584 33.54 10.02 13.04
N PHE A 585 33.43 9.82 11.74
CA PHE A 585 34.31 8.92 10.99
C PHE A 585 34.95 9.65 9.83
N ALA A 586 36.28 9.58 9.73
CA ALA A 586 37.03 10.00 8.56
C ALA A 586 37.17 8.83 7.60
N VAL A 587 36.82 9.05 6.33
CA VAL A 587 36.72 8.01 5.31
C VAL A 587 37.44 8.47 4.04
N HIS A 588 38.18 7.55 3.41
CA HIS A 588 38.87 7.84 2.16
C HIS A 588 37.87 7.94 0.98
N PRO A 589 37.80 9.07 0.26
CA PRO A 589 36.78 9.32 -0.77
C PRO A 589 36.86 8.39 -2.00
N ALA A 590 38.01 7.74 -2.24
CA ALA A 590 38.14 6.81 -3.36
C ALA A 590 37.58 5.40 -3.08
N HIS A 591 37.62 4.94 -1.83
CA HIS A 591 37.39 3.53 -1.50
C HIS A 591 36.40 3.29 -0.35
N GLY A 592 36.10 4.32 0.46
CA GLY A 592 35.23 4.16 1.63
C GLY A 592 35.92 3.53 2.84
N GLU A 593 37.24 3.44 2.83
CA GLU A 593 38.00 2.93 3.98
C GLU A 593 37.99 3.94 5.12
N MET A 594 37.61 3.48 6.32
CA MET A 594 37.66 4.29 7.53
C MET A 594 39.12 4.49 7.96
N VAL A 595 39.54 5.74 7.99
CA VAL A 595 40.90 6.15 8.37
C VAL A 595 40.96 6.55 9.84
N ARG A 596 39.87 7.13 10.36
CA ARG A 596 39.78 7.58 11.74
C ARG A 596 38.36 7.49 12.27
N GLU A 597 38.27 7.27 13.58
CA GLU A 597 37.04 7.33 14.34
C GLU A 597 37.24 8.23 15.56
N VAL A 598 36.25 9.04 15.86
CA VAL A 598 36.28 10.01 16.95
C VAL A 598 34.94 10.00 17.69
N SER A 599 34.96 9.93 19.02
CA SER A 599 33.73 9.89 19.82
C SER A 599 33.16 11.30 20.02
N ASN A 600 31.88 11.48 19.71
CA ASN A 600 31.12 12.66 20.09
C ASN A 600 29.65 12.28 20.41
N PRO A 601 29.28 12.11 21.70
CA PRO A 601 27.92 11.69 22.08
C PRO A 601 26.86 12.79 21.83
N ARG A 602 27.30 14.01 21.47
CA ARG A 602 26.42 15.15 21.23
C ARG A 602 25.92 15.22 19.79
N VAL A 603 26.37 14.36 18.86
CA VAL A 603 25.95 14.37 17.44
C VAL A 603 24.42 14.40 17.29
N ARG A 604 23.92 15.27 16.40
CA ARG A 604 22.48 15.42 16.12
C ARG A 604 22.11 15.68 14.66
N ALA A 605 23.02 16.19 13.83
CA ALA A 605 22.76 16.54 12.43
C ALA A 605 24.09 16.76 11.68
N ASP A 606 24.08 17.69 10.72
CA ASP A 606 25.20 17.94 9.82
C ASP A 606 26.47 18.41 10.51
N LEU A 607 27.59 18.39 9.79
CA LEU A 607 28.86 18.91 10.28
C LEU A 607 29.62 19.65 9.17
N ALA A 608 30.46 20.61 9.56
CA ALA A 608 31.35 21.33 8.66
C ALA A 608 32.81 21.20 9.12
N PHE A 609 33.76 21.49 8.23
CA PHE A 609 35.17 21.61 8.59
C PHE A 609 35.61 23.07 8.41
N HIS A 610 36.08 23.69 9.49
CA HIS A 610 36.43 25.11 9.49
C HIS A 610 37.56 25.36 10.49
N ASP A 611 38.54 26.18 10.11
CA ASP A 611 39.70 26.54 10.95
C ASP A 611 40.41 25.33 11.59
N GLY A 612 40.49 24.20 10.87
CA GLY A 612 41.13 22.97 11.35
C GLY A 612 40.28 22.14 12.31
N LEU A 613 39.04 22.54 12.57
CA LEU A 613 38.13 21.88 13.51
C LEU A 613 36.89 21.32 12.80
N LEU A 614 36.32 20.27 13.39
CA LEU A 614 35.02 19.75 13.01
C LEU A 614 33.94 20.52 13.78
N HIS A 615 33.08 21.22 13.04
CA HIS A 615 31.96 21.99 13.57
C HIS A 615 30.70 21.12 13.48
N GLN A 616 30.45 20.31 14.51
CA GLN A 616 29.34 19.37 14.56
C GLN A 616 28.07 20.04 15.09
N ILE A 617 26.95 19.93 14.38
CA ILE A 617 25.65 20.29 14.95
C ILE A 617 25.28 19.27 16.04
N GLY A 618 25.29 19.68 17.30
CA GLY A 618 25.11 18.78 18.44
C GLY A 618 24.35 19.37 19.63
N GLY A 619 23.93 18.49 20.54
CA GLY A 619 23.23 18.86 21.78
C GLY A 619 21.72 19.15 21.65
N ARG A 620 21.08 19.47 22.79
CA ARG A 620 19.70 19.96 22.89
C ARG A 620 19.66 21.10 23.93
N PRO A 621 19.37 22.36 23.56
CA PRO A 621 19.16 22.87 22.20
C PRO A 621 20.39 22.66 21.29
N LYS A 622 20.18 22.62 19.97
CA LYS A 622 21.25 22.39 18.99
C LYS A 622 22.24 23.56 18.95
N ARG A 623 23.53 23.26 18.90
CA ARG A 623 24.67 24.19 18.86
C ARG A 623 25.73 23.68 17.88
N LEU A 624 26.71 24.51 17.53
CA LEU A 624 27.92 24.04 16.85
C LEU A 624 28.95 23.64 17.91
N VAL A 625 29.21 22.34 18.04
CA VAL A 625 30.24 21.78 18.91
C VAL A 625 31.54 21.71 18.12
N LEU A 626 32.59 22.34 18.62
CA LEU A 626 33.89 22.41 17.96
C LEU A 626 34.75 21.26 18.46
N ILE A 627 35.16 20.40 17.54
CA ILE A 627 35.83 19.15 17.84
C ILE A 627 37.18 19.15 17.14
N ASP A 628 38.24 18.89 17.90
CA ASP A 628 39.55 18.63 17.34
C ASP A 628 39.54 17.29 16.59
N PRO A 629 39.78 17.26 15.27
CA PRO A 629 39.74 16.03 14.47
C PRO A 629 40.86 15.05 14.84
N GLU A 630 41.93 15.51 15.50
CA GLU A 630 43.01 14.67 15.97
C GLU A 630 42.68 14.03 17.32
N THR A 631 42.33 14.83 18.32
CA THR A 631 42.16 14.32 19.68
C THR A 631 40.73 13.86 19.97
N GLY A 632 39.75 14.35 19.21
CA GLY A 632 38.33 14.20 19.49
C GLY A 632 37.81 15.01 20.65
N GLN A 633 38.63 15.89 21.21
CA GLN A 633 38.22 16.73 22.31
C GLN A 633 37.29 17.84 21.82
N GLU A 634 36.24 18.09 22.59
CA GLU A 634 35.43 19.31 22.43
C GLU A 634 36.27 20.49 22.91
N VAL A 635 36.69 21.34 21.97
CA VAL A 635 37.52 22.52 22.25
C VAL A 635 36.69 23.80 22.43
N GLY A 636 35.39 23.73 22.15
CA GLY A 636 34.45 24.81 22.38
C GLY A 636 33.07 24.52 21.82
N GLU A 637 32.16 25.48 21.99
CA GLU A 637 30.86 25.47 21.34
C GLU A 637 30.43 26.88 20.94
N LYS A 638 29.60 26.97 19.90
CA LYS A 638 28.99 28.22 19.45
C LYS A 638 27.46 28.09 19.45
N PRO A 639 26.74 29.02 20.08
CA PRO A 639 25.29 29.04 19.98
C PRO A 639 24.85 29.48 18.57
N VAL A 640 23.63 29.12 18.19
CA VAL A 640 22.99 29.56 16.93
C VAL A 640 21.90 30.56 17.30
N ASP A 641 22.32 31.75 17.72
CA ASP A 641 21.44 32.82 18.22
C ASP A 641 21.43 34.04 17.28
N PRO A 642 20.29 34.75 17.11
CA PRO A 642 18.96 34.28 17.47
C PRO A 642 18.58 33.04 16.63
N PRO A 643 17.82 32.09 17.19
CA PRO A 643 17.32 30.96 16.43
C PRO A 643 16.15 31.41 15.56
N SER A 644 16.35 31.49 14.24
CA SER A 644 15.24 31.63 13.29
C SER A 644 14.54 30.30 13.01
N GLY A 645 15.03 29.20 13.55
CA GLY A 645 14.45 27.86 13.41
C GLY A 645 15.35 26.80 14.04
N ARG A 646 15.12 25.53 13.68
CA ARG A 646 15.96 24.41 14.09
C ARG A 646 17.04 24.15 13.04
N VAL A 647 18.31 24.38 13.40
CA VAL A 647 19.47 24.08 12.54
C VAL A 647 19.52 22.60 12.13
N THR A 648 19.78 22.37 10.84
CA THR A 648 19.83 21.03 10.22
C THR A 648 21.09 20.81 9.41
N GLY A 649 21.57 21.83 8.69
CA GLY A 649 22.79 21.77 7.86
C GLY A 649 23.79 22.87 8.20
N VAL A 650 25.07 22.62 7.95
CA VAL A 650 26.15 23.60 8.10
C VAL A 650 27.28 23.31 7.11
N GLU A 651 27.86 24.35 6.52
CA GLU A 651 29.05 24.23 5.67
C GLU A 651 29.92 25.49 5.78
N ALA A 652 31.24 25.30 5.65
CA ALA A 652 32.17 26.42 5.60
C ALA A 652 32.33 26.94 4.17
N ALA A 653 32.28 28.26 4.02
CA ALA A 653 32.54 28.96 2.76
C ALA A 653 33.56 30.09 2.99
N PRO A 654 34.17 30.65 1.92
CA PRO A 654 35.11 31.76 2.05
C PRO A 654 34.55 32.98 2.79
N GLU A 655 33.24 33.22 2.70
CA GLU A 655 32.57 34.38 3.30
C GLU A 655 32.10 34.14 4.74
N GLY A 656 32.08 32.89 5.23
CA GLY A 656 31.59 32.55 6.56
C GLY A 656 31.02 31.14 6.66
N LEU A 657 30.15 30.92 7.64
CA LEU A 657 29.45 29.65 7.83
C LEU A 657 28.03 29.74 7.27
N TRP A 658 27.72 28.88 6.30
CA TRP A 658 26.35 28.69 5.85
C TRP A 658 25.63 27.71 6.76
N LEU A 659 24.41 28.03 7.16
CA LEU A 659 23.52 27.18 7.93
C LEU A 659 22.18 27.08 7.22
N CYS A 660 21.54 25.90 7.25
CA CYS A 660 20.12 25.79 6.95
C CYS A 660 19.34 25.46 8.22
N LEU A 661 18.18 26.10 8.35
CA LEU A 661 17.28 25.95 9.47
C LEU A 661 15.91 25.54 8.95
N ARG A 662 15.12 24.86 9.78
CA ARG A 662 13.73 24.48 9.49
C ARG A 662 12.77 25.00 10.54
N ALA A 663 11.54 25.26 10.11
CA ALA A 663 10.46 25.85 10.89
C ALA A 663 10.80 27.24 11.49
N PRO A 664 10.89 28.31 10.66
CA PRO A 664 10.83 28.36 9.18
C PRO A 664 12.06 27.82 8.45
N SER A 665 11.89 27.49 7.16
CA SER A 665 12.96 27.01 6.29
C SER A 665 13.75 28.18 5.70
N VAL A 666 15.00 28.36 6.16
CA VAL A 666 15.88 29.46 5.72
C VAL A 666 17.32 28.98 5.52
N ALA A 667 18.04 29.63 4.60
CA ALA A 667 19.49 29.54 4.49
C ALA A 667 20.11 30.83 5.05
N GLN A 668 21.10 30.71 5.92
CA GLN A 668 21.76 31.82 6.58
C GLN A 668 23.27 31.78 6.39
N LEU A 669 23.87 32.89 5.98
CA LEU A 669 25.30 33.11 6.11
C LEU A 669 25.56 33.76 7.47
N ARG A 670 26.49 33.22 8.24
CA ARG A 670 26.85 33.72 9.57
C ARG A 670 28.34 34.03 9.67
N ASP A 671 28.66 35.04 10.45
CA ASP A 671 30.04 35.32 10.83
C ASP A 671 30.57 34.13 11.66
N PRO A 672 31.70 33.52 11.26
CA PRO A 672 32.20 32.31 11.91
C PRO A 672 32.61 32.55 13.36
N ARG A 673 32.95 33.78 13.77
CA ARG A 673 33.42 34.12 15.12
C ARG A 673 32.27 34.53 16.03
N THR A 674 31.43 35.45 15.59
CA THR A 674 30.34 36.01 16.41
C THR A 674 29.04 35.24 16.27
N MET A 675 28.89 34.42 15.23
CA MET A 675 27.64 33.75 14.83
C MET A 675 26.50 34.72 14.46
N GLU A 676 26.78 36.01 14.25
CA GLU A 676 25.79 36.97 13.78
C GLU A 676 25.33 36.63 12.36
N VAL A 677 24.04 36.84 12.08
CA VAL A 677 23.45 36.61 10.75
C VAL A 677 23.89 37.74 9.81
N LEU A 678 24.67 37.38 8.79
CA LEU A 678 25.13 38.30 7.75
C LEU A 678 24.14 38.38 6.58
N ARG A 679 23.47 37.26 6.28
CA ARG A 679 22.52 37.14 5.17
C ARG A 679 21.51 36.04 5.48
N GLU A 680 20.26 36.22 5.09
CA GLU A 680 19.19 35.23 5.24
C GLU A 680 18.28 35.26 4.02
N PHE A 681 17.94 34.07 3.49
CA PHE A 681 16.91 33.92 2.47
C PHE A 681 15.94 32.79 2.84
N PRO A 682 14.65 32.93 2.50
CA PRO A 682 13.71 31.81 2.55
C PRO A 682 14.12 30.75 1.53
N ILE A 683 14.01 29.48 1.92
CA ILE A 683 14.26 28.34 1.04
C ILE A 683 13.07 27.39 1.03
N GLU A 684 12.83 26.72 -0.10
CA GLU A 684 11.72 25.79 -0.24
C GLU A 684 12.03 24.43 0.41
N GLY A 685 11.01 23.78 0.98
CA GLY A 685 11.08 22.42 1.49
C GLY A 685 11.59 22.28 2.93
N GLU A 686 11.90 21.04 3.34
CA GLU A 686 12.48 20.73 4.66
C GLU A 686 13.95 20.27 4.53
N PRO A 687 14.93 21.18 4.68
CA PRO A 687 16.33 20.85 4.45
C PRO A 687 16.86 19.90 5.54
N ALA A 688 17.58 18.86 5.11
CA ALA A 688 18.22 17.86 5.98
C ALA A 688 19.70 18.14 6.20
N GLY A 689 20.37 18.70 5.20
CA GLY A 689 21.77 19.14 5.25
C GLY A 689 22.04 20.17 4.17
N LEU A 690 23.25 20.72 4.17
CA LEU A 690 23.63 21.83 3.29
C LEU A 690 25.11 21.74 2.91
N THR A 691 25.46 22.19 1.72
CA THR A 691 26.83 22.52 1.36
C THR A 691 26.88 23.79 0.51
N TRP A 692 28.08 24.28 0.24
CA TRP A 692 28.35 25.44 -0.59
C TRP A 692 29.37 25.06 -1.65
N ALA A 693 29.04 25.34 -2.91
CA ALA A 693 29.92 25.01 -4.03
C ALA A 693 29.80 26.03 -5.18
N GLY A 694 30.89 26.76 -5.42
CA GLY A 694 31.03 27.64 -6.57
C GLY A 694 29.99 28.75 -6.63
N GLY A 695 29.83 29.51 -5.53
CA GLY A 695 28.91 30.65 -5.45
C GLY A 695 27.44 30.26 -5.22
N ARG A 696 27.18 29.05 -4.74
CA ARG A 696 25.84 28.49 -4.62
C ARG A 696 25.70 27.75 -3.31
N VAL A 697 24.55 27.92 -2.67
CA VAL A 697 24.14 27.11 -1.53
C VAL A 697 23.30 25.95 -2.05
N LEU A 698 23.74 24.73 -1.77
CA LEU A 698 23.03 23.51 -2.13
C LEU A 698 22.49 22.84 -0.87
N TYR A 699 21.24 22.41 -0.90
CA TYR A 699 20.62 21.71 0.22
C TYR A 699 19.72 20.60 -0.30
N ALA A 700 19.65 19.52 0.46
CA ALA A 700 18.81 18.38 0.12
C ALA A 700 17.73 18.13 1.16
N GLU A 701 16.62 17.57 0.70
CA GLU A 701 15.52 17.13 1.54
C GLU A 701 15.59 15.62 1.75
N PHE A 702 15.48 15.19 3.01
CA PHE A 702 15.58 13.78 3.38
C PHE A 702 14.49 12.94 2.70
N GLU A 703 13.23 13.30 2.90
CA GLU A 703 12.06 12.53 2.46
C GLU A 703 11.87 12.56 0.94
N THR A 704 12.28 13.64 0.29
CA THR A 704 12.07 13.85 -1.16
C THR A 704 13.33 13.54 -1.98
N GLY A 705 14.50 13.45 -1.37
CA GLY A 705 15.75 13.30 -2.12
C GLY A 705 16.01 14.43 -3.12
N VAL A 706 15.22 15.52 -3.09
CA VAL A 706 15.38 16.66 -3.97
C VAL A 706 16.56 17.47 -3.46
N LEU A 707 17.49 17.76 -4.36
CA LEU A 707 18.59 18.70 -4.15
C LEU A 707 18.24 20.00 -4.88
N ARG A 708 18.28 21.10 -4.14
CA ARG A 708 18.13 22.45 -4.69
C ARG A 708 19.44 23.20 -4.56
N ALA A 709 19.72 24.02 -5.57
CA ALA A 709 20.78 25.01 -5.53
C ALA A 709 20.17 26.40 -5.63
N VAL A 710 20.59 27.31 -4.76
CA VAL A 710 20.25 28.73 -4.82
C VAL A 710 21.52 29.55 -4.97
N ASP A 711 21.40 30.71 -5.61
CA ASP A 711 22.46 31.70 -5.67
C ASP A 711 22.76 32.21 -4.25
N ASP A 712 24.04 32.22 -3.86
CA ASP A 712 24.42 32.54 -2.48
C ASP A 712 24.24 34.03 -2.14
N THR A 713 24.02 34.89 -3.15
CA THR A 713 23.92 36.33 -3.03
C THR A 713 22.49 36.83 -3.17
N THR A 714 21.69 36.25 -4.06
CA THR A 714 20.30 36.66 -4.27
C THR A 714 19.29 35.73 -3.61
N GLY A 715 19.68 34.49 -3.29
CA GLY A 715 18.76 33.44 -2.87
C GLY A 715 17.88 32.89 -4.01
N GLU A 716 18.10 33.32 -5.26
CA GLU A 716 17.29 32.87 -6.39
C GLU A 716 17.55 31.39 -6.71
N PRO A 717 16.52 30.58 -7.01
CA PRO A 717 16.68 29.19 -7.41
C PRO A 717 17.49 29.02 -8.70
N VAL A 718 18.57 28.24 -8.64
CA VAL A 718 19.50 28.00 -9.76
C VAL A 718 19.31 26.62 -10.37
N ALA A 719 19.10 25.59 -9.55
CA ALA A 719 18.90 24.22 -10.03
C ALA A 719 18.02 23.40 -9.08
N GLU A 720 17.32 22.43 -9.65
CA GLU A 720 16.51 21.48 -8.90
C GLU A 720 16.62 20.09 -9.56
N VAL A 721 17.07 19.11 -8.79
CA VAL A 721 17.29 17.73 -9.26
C VAL A 721 16.92 16.71 -8.19
N THR A 722 16.78 15.44 -8.58
CA THR A 722 16.61 14.36 -7.60
C THR A 722 17.89 13.53 -7.45
N LEU A 723 18.30 13.29 -6.20
CA LEU A 723 19.36 12.36 -5.82
C LEU A 723 18.82 10.94 -5.61
N GLU A 724 19.68 9.94 -5.74
CA GLU A 724 19.36 8.56 -5.38
C GLU A 724 19.43 8.37 -3.86
N GLY A 725 18.41 7.76 -3.25
CA GLY A 725 18.36 7.47 -1.81
C GLY A 725 17.75 8.59 -0.96
N HIS A 726 18.10 8.61 0.33
CA HIS A 726 17.59 9.57 1.33
C HIS A 726 18.75 10.44 1.86
N PRO A 727 18.98 11.64 1.28
CA PRO A 727 20.14 12.46 1.61
C PRO A 727 19.98 13.14 2.98
N THR A 728 21.03 13.09 3.80
CA THR A 728 21.11 13.83 5.08
C THR A 728 22.17 14.92 5.03
N GLY A 729 23.45 14.60 5.28
CA GLY A 729 24.57 15.53 5.19
C GLY A 729 25.11 15.68 3.78
N LEU A 730 25.66 16.85 3.45
CA LEU A 730 26.24 17.17 2.15
C LEU A 730 27.60 17.84 2.29
N THR A 731 28.51 17.61 1.34
CA THR A 731 29.75 18.40 1.25
C THR A 731 30.26 18.50 -0.18
N TRP A 732 31.13 19.47 -0.43
CA TRP A 732 31.84 19.67 -1.69
C TRP A 732 33.33 19.47 -1.49
N ASP A 733 33.92 18.48 -2.18
CA ASP A 733 35.35 18.17 -2.05
C ASP A 733 36.27 18.98 -2.99
N GLY A 734 35.70 19.93 -3.76
CA GLY A 734 36.39 20.64 -4.84
C GLY A 734 36.13 20.07 -6.24
N TYR A 735 35.60 18.85 -6.35
CA TYR A 735 35.37 18.13 -7.61
C TYR A 735 33.98 17.49 -7.71
N GLN A 736 33.46 16.96 -6.62
CA GLN A 736 32.22 16.21 -6.53
C GLN A 736 31.38 16.68 -5.34
N LEU A 737 30.07 16.69 -5.55
CA LEU A 737 29.09 16.95 -4.51
C LEU A 737 28.77 15.63 -3.85
N TRP A 738 29.15 15.48 -2.59
CA TRP A 738 28.90 14.28 -1.80
C TRP A 738 27.68 14.43 -0.91
N TYR A 739 27.02 13.33 -0.63
CA TYR A 739 25.94 13.24 0.34
C TYR A 739 25.90 11.89 1.04
N CYS A 740 25.37 11.89 2.26
CA CYS A 740 25.06 10.67 3.00
C CYS A 740 23.74 10.09 2.51
N ASP A 741 23.75 8.86 1.97
CA ASP A 741 22.53 8.08 1.76
C ASP A 741 22.22 7.27 3.01
N PHE A 742 21.22 7.73 3.77
CA PHE A 742 20.83 7.17 5.04
C PHE A 742 20.42 5.69 4.95
N GLU A 743 19.65 5.33 3.91
CA GLU A 743 19.08 3.99 3.78
C GLU A 743 20.12 2.99 3.27
N ALA A 744 20.88 3.37 2.25
CA ALA A 744 21.91 2.51 1.70
C ALA A 744 23.14 2.37 2.63
N ARG A 745 23.31 3.29 3.59
CA ARG A 745 24.50 3.41 4.46
C ARG A 745 25.78 3.60 3.64
N ARG A 746 25.70 4.56 2.71
CA ARG A 746 26.79 4.87 1.76
C ARG A 746 26.98 6.36 1.64
N LEU A 747 28.21 6.78 1.35
CA LEU A 747 28.49 8.13 0.86
C LEU A 747 28.43 8.06 -0.67
N LYS A 748 27.52 8.86 -1.24
CA LYS A 748 27.33 8.95 -2.68
C LYS A 748 27.76 10.32 -3.16
N SER A 749 28.12 10.41 -4.43
CA SER A 749 28.44 11.67 -5.05
C SER A 749 27.74 11.87 -6.38
N VAL A 750 27.57 13.12 -6.75
CA VAL A 750 27.11 13.56 -8.06
C VAL A 750 28.03 14.67 -8.58
N ARG A 751 27.98 14.93 -9.89
CA ARG A 751 28.75 16.03 -10.48
C ARG A 751 27.96 17.33 -10.37
N LEU A 752 28.55 18.36 -9.78
CA LEU A 752 27.90 19.68 -9.67
C LEU A 752 27.53 20.24 -11.06
N ALA A 753 28.39 20.07 -12.06
CA ALA A 753 28.08 20.49 -13.43
C ALA A 753 26.86 19.77 -14.03
N GLU A 754 26.56 18.54 -13.60
CA GLU A 754 25.33 17.84 -13.98
C GLU A 754 24.12 18.43 -13.28
N VAL A 755 24.21 18.67 -11.97
CA VAL A 755 23.15 19.33 -11.17
C VAL A 755 22.75 20.66 -11.79
N LEU A 756 23.73 21.52 -12.09
CA LEU A 756 23.49 22.90 -12.56
C LEU A 756 22.95 23.00 -13.98
N ARG A 757 22.85 21.90 -14.74
CA ARG A 757 22.21 21.88 -16.07
C ARG A 757 20.68 21.86 -16.02
N HIS A 758 20.10 21.75 -14.82
CA HIS A 758 18.66 21.58 -14.63
C HIS A 758 18.08 22.74 -13.82
N PRO A 759 17.84 23.91 -14.45
CA PRO A 759 17.19 25.01 -13.76
C PRO A 759 15.77 24.62 -13.32
N PRO A 760 15.28 25.17 -12.20
CA PRO A 760 13.95 24.86 -11.70
C PRO A 760 12.88 25.29 -12.70
N ALA A 761 11.78 24.55 -12.75
CA ALA A 761 10.65 24.90 -13.61
C ALA A 761 10.08 26.26 -13.19
N ARG A 762 9.84 27.15 -14.15
CA ARG A 762 9.21 28.45 -13.89
C ARG A 762 7.81 28.24 -13.31
N ARG A 763 7.67 28.38 -11.99
CA ARG A 763 6.35 28.45 -11.35
C ARG A 763 5.72 29.80 -11.70
N ARG A 764 4.57 29.80 -12.37
CA ARG A 764 3.78 31.03 -12.55
C ARG A 764 3.33 31.47 -11.16
N GLY A 765 3.83 32.62 -10.69
CA GLY A 765 3.41 33.20 -9.42
C GLY A 765 1.90 33.41 -9.42
N GLY A 766 1.23 32.87 -8.41
CA GLY A 766 -0.12 33.28 -8.04
C GLY A 766 -0.06 34.67 -7.44
N GLY A 767 -0.70 35.63 -8.10
CA GLY A 767 -1.11 36.89 -7.48
C GLY A 767 -2.44 36.71 -6.76
#